data_AF-A0AAU3D696-F1
#
_entry.id   AF-A0AAU3D696-F1
#
_cell.length_a   1.000
_cell.length_b   1.000
_cell.length_c   1.000
_cell.angle_alpha   90.00
_cell.angle_beta   90.00
_cell.angle_gamma   90.00
#
_symmetry.space_group_name_H-M   'P 1'
#
loop_
_entity.id
_entity.type
_entity.pdbx_description
1 polymer ?
#
loop_
_entity_poly.entity_id
_entity_poly.type
_entity_poly.pdbx_seq_one_letter_code
_entity_poly.pdbx_strand_id
1 'polypeptide(L)'
;MCATPEGRGDVCAVCGWRLHGDLVLGALTAQDLADAEAALGAAEHAWDVRAAALAARGPDEHRRLDDIVRGGPPQPEEAGPDTPETVPATSGHGPALDELCQGRPQELSFVEVAADGLHLTRVGVTEAGIPMPYDAGSATWRAVLPAFDSGEAQRRFQLAGGHGTLPPVDRWEFDAAVEERLTACLPAEPEPVVVLLRPPPGWELLRRAAAVVARTCAVRLELAVEDEASGESSESEDSMPSLRYGGTEGTLERRAALGRVRRLLRTLPLLADHTLLLARADRDTGAVRPYSHVLFPAGSRLGPGETATTEVTVHGGAAGHAPLYLPVLAGAPAADGSGAPTVTAHQVMVGALEPARLTFVLRGPGEVDLVAPAAHRGVRLPDPAVLDVPRLLSRLPRRMVRPPRLELIFTVELSGADRAETEERLAFVQDVAALLARRDRDGTAVRVGAVGHYDHADYESVWAKEGTLLRAPVLARPPAELPAALSGWVPAPRRQDAVSSLEDALHQMASLPARHPGDTEVCRVLLIVGRRPPAPPRQHGVLPACPHATDWRTALARLRADGFRVLVRVDAPVGPAPDAASVWAARYAAEAWRALGADGLFRPGTDSAQDVVRAIDPPWRHEGPECPLAFAAPLM
;
A
#
# COMPACT_ATOMS: atom_id res chain seq x y z
N MET A 1 -59.41 9.87 40.93
CA MET A 1 -60.53 9.00 40.51
C MET A 1 -60.50 8.91 39.00
N CYS A 2 -60.26 7.73 38.44
CA CYS A 2 -60.44 7.49 37.01
C CYS A 2 -61.94 7.59 36.68
N ALA A 3 -62.29 8.29 35.61
CA ALA A 3 -63.68 8.39 35.15
C ALA A 3 -63.93 7.35 34.05
N THR A 4 -65.14 6.79 34.04
CA THR A 4 -65.64 6.00 32.92
C THR A 4 -65.66 6.88 31.66
N PRO A 5 -65.21 6.38 30.50
CA PRO A 5 -65.24 7.15 29.26
C PRO A 5 -66.69 7.58 28.94
N GLU A 6 -66.96 8.89 28.90
CA GLU A 6 -68.33 9.43 28.67
C GLU A 6 -68.85 9.19 27.23
N GLY A 7 -68.04 8.62 26.35
CA GLY A 7 -68.47 7.89 25.15
C GLY A 7 -67.63 6.63 25.05
N ARG A 8 -68.18 5.52 24.53
CA ARG A 8 -67.58 4.18 24.34
C ARG A 8 -66.16 4.15 23.71
N GLY A 9 -65.20 4.78 24.34
CA GLY A 9 -63.81 4.81 23.95
C GLY A 9 -63.03 4.02 24.97
N ASP A 10 -62.08 3.23 24.50
CA ASP A 10 -61.32 2.35 25.37
C ASP A 10 -60.28 3.12 26.20
N VAL A 11 -60.39 4.44 26.40
CA VAL A 11 -59.36 5.26 27.07
C VAL A 11 -60.00 6.11 28.17
N CYS A 12 -59.48 6.03 29.39
CA CYS A 12 -59.95 6.83 30.52
C CYS A 12 -59.62 8.31 30.29
N ALA A 13 -60.63 9.19 30.36
CA ALA A 13 -60.46 10.62 30.14
C ALA A 13 -59.61 11.35 31.21
N VAL A 14 -59.41 10.73 32.38
CA VAL A 14 -58.67 11.34 33.50
C VAL A 14 -57.20 10.94 33.49
N CYS A 15 -56.90 9.65 33.34
CA CYS A 15 -55.52 9.16 33.39
C CYS A 15 -54.95 8.80 32.01
N GLY A 16 -55.77 8.74 30.96
CA GLY A 16 -55.34 8.34 29.62
C GLY A 16 -55.07 6.84 29.46
N TRP A 17 -55.37 6.02 30.47
CA TRP A 17 -55.13 4.58 30.40
C TRP A 17 -56.15 3.89 29.50
N ARG A 18 -55.66 2.97 28.65
CA ARG A 18 -56.52 2.16 27.80
C ARG A 18 -57.13 1.02 28.62
N LEU A 19 -58.45 0.90 28.60
CA LEU A 19 -59.19 -0.20 29.18
C LEU A 19 -58.97 -1.44 28.30
N HIS A 20 -58.35 -2.47 28.85
CA HIS A 20 -58.20 -3.78 28.22
C HIS A 20 -59.16 -4.75 28.89
N GLY A 21 -60.37 -4.91 28.31
CA GLY A 21 -61.42 -5.81 28.80
C GLY A 21 -62.79 -5.13 28.92
N ASP A 22 -63.82 -5.93 29.21
CA ASP A 22 -65.20 -5.45 29.36
C ASP A 22 -65.39 -4.70 30.69
N LEU A 23 -66.25 -3.67 30.67
CA LEU A 23 -66.66 -2.98 31.89
C LEU A 23 -67.49 -3.91 32.78
N VAL A 24 -67.05 -4.11 34.02
CA VAL A 24 -67.83 -4.83 35.03
C VAL A 24 -68.89 -3.88 35.60
N LEU A 25 -70.17 -4.21 35.42
CA LEU A 25 -71.31 -3.44 35.92
C LEU A 25 -71.74 -3.95 37.31
N GLY A 26 -71.61 -3.11 38.34
CA GLY A 26 -72.03 -3.45 39.72
C GLY A 26 -71.06 -2.95 40.78
N ALA A 27 -71.30 -3.32 42.05
CA ALA A 27 -70.33 -3.12 43.11
C ALA A 27 -69.19 -4.14 42.96
N LEU A 28 -67.93 -3.69 43.04
CA LEU A 28 -66.76 -4.57 43.01
C LEU A 28 -66.86 -5.64 44.10
N THR A 29 -66.81 -6.91 43.71
CA THR A 29 -66.74 -8.02 44.65
C THR A 29 -65.29 -8.29 45.08
N ALA A 30 -65.12 -9.05 46.17
CA ALA A 30 -63.78 -9.50 46.57
C ALA A 30 -63.12 -10.39 45.50
N GLN A 31 -63.92 -11.13 44.72
CA GLN A 31 -63.42 -11.94 43.62
C GLN A 31 -62.92 -11.08 42.47
N ASP A 32 -63.65 -10.02 42.08
CA ASP A 32 -63.22 -9.11 41.02
C ASP A 32 -61.88 -8.43 41.35
N LEU A 33 -61.70 -8.06 42.63
CA LEU A 33 -60.44 -7.49 43.11
C LEU A 33 -59.30 -8.52 43.05
N ALA A 34 -59.55 -9.77 43.47
CA ALA A 34 -58.56 -10.83 43.42
C ALA A 34 -58.17 -11.20 41.98
N ASP A 35 -59.14 -11.26 41.07
CA ASP A 35 -58.90 -11.55 39.64
C ASP A 35 -58.11 -10.41 38.98
N ALA A 36 -58.44 -9.14 39.30
CA ALA A 36 -57.69 -7.99 38.82
C ALA A 36 -56.25 -7.95 39.36
N GLU A 37 -56.05 -8.28 40.64
CA GLU A 37 -54.74 -8.38 41.26
C GLU A 37 -53.90 -9.51 40.64
N ALA A 38 -54.50 -10.68 40.41
CA ALA A 38 -53.85 -11.79 39.74
C ALA A 38 -53.47 -11.45 38.28
N ALA A 39 -54.39 -10.81 37.54
CA ALA A 39 -54.13 -10.37 36.16
C ALA A 39 -53.02 -9.31 36.10
N LEU A 40 -53.01 -8.36 37.05
CA LEU A 40 -51.94 -7.39 37.18
C LEU A 40 -50.61 -8.07 37.49
N GLY A 41 -50.56 -8.98 38.47
CA GLY A 41 -49.35 -9.72 38.82
C GLY A 41 -48.79 -10.55 37.66
N ALA A 42 -49.65 -11.20 36.87
CA ALA A 42 -49.26 -11.94 35.68
C ALA A 42 -48.69 -11.00 34.58
N ALA A 43 -49.33 -9.85 34.35
CA ALA A 43 -48.86 -8.87 33.37
C ALA A 43 -47.52 -8.24 33.80
N GLU A 44 -47.35 -7.97 35.10
CA GLU A 44 -46.11 -7.47 35.68
C GLU A 44 -44.96 -8.48 35.54
N HIS A 45 -45.22 -9.76 35.84
CA HIS A 45 -44.26 -10.84 35.64
C HIS A 45 -43.84 -10.94 34.18
N ALA A 46 -44.80 -11.03 33.25
CA ALA A 46 -44.51 -11.12 31.82
C ALA A 46 -43.73 -9.91 31.29
N TRP A 47 -43.99 -8.72 31.83
CA TRP A 47 -43.24 -7.51 31.50
C TRP A 47 -41.78 -7.59 31.97
N ASP A 48 -41.55 -8.00 33.22
CA ASP A 48 -40.21 -8.16 33.78
C ASP A 48 -39.43 -9.29 33.08
N VAL A 49 -40.07 -10.40 32.72
CA VAL A 49 -39.44 -11.49 31.95
C VAL A 49 -38.92 -11.00 30.60
N ARG A 50 -39.72 -10.21 29.85
CA ARG A 50 -39.25 -9.60 28.59
C ARG A 50 -38.08 -8.63 28.81
N ALA A 51 -38.13 -7.83 29.86
CA ALA A 51 -37.04 -6.92 30.21
C ALA A 51 -35.76 -7.68 30.58
N ALA A 52 -35.87 -8.80 31.31
CA ALA A 52 -34.74 -9.65 31.67
C ALA A 52 -34.09 -10.32 30.46
N ALA A 53 -34.90 -10.82 29.52
CA ALA A 53 -34.44 -11.40 28.27
C ALA A 53 -33.65 -10.39 27.40
N LEU A 54 -34.10 -9.13 27.34
CA LEU A 54 -33.36 -8.06 26.63
C LEU A 54 -32.07 -7.66 27.35
N ALA A 55 -32.11 -7.64 28.69
CA ALA A 55 -31.01 -7.14 29.49
C ALA A 55 -29.80 -8.09 29.53
N ALA A 56 -30.02 -9.40 29.55
CA ALA A 56 -28.96 -10.37 29.77
C ALA A 56 -28.10 -10.66 28.53
N ARG A 57 -26.77 -10.60 28.69
CA ARG A 57 -25.75 -10.94 27.68
C ARG A 57 -25.29 -12.40 27.76
N GLY A 58 -25.77 -13.16 28.75
CA GLY A 58 -25.38 -14.56 28.95
C GLY A 58 -26.11 -15.25 30.10
N PRO A 59 -25.85 -16.55 30.32
CA PRO A 59 -26.57 -17.38 31.29
C PRO A 59 -26.33 -16.96 32.75
N ASP A 60 -25.15 -16.41 33.07
CA ASP A 60 -24.85 -15.95 34.43
C ASP A 60 -25.58 -14.64 34.78
N GLU A 61 -25.84 -13.79 33.78
CA GLU A 61 -26.65 -12.59 33.96
C GLU A 61 -28.13 -12.91 34.08
N HIS A 62 -28.63 -13.90 33.32
CA HIS A 62 -30.00 -14.40 33.48
C HIS A 62 -30.28 -14.78 34.94
N ARG A 63 -29.41 -15.60 35.55
CA ARG A 63 -29.57 -16.01 36.95
C ARG A 63 -29.62 -14.85 37.95
N ARG A 64 -28.88 -13.77 37.69
CA ARG A 64 -28.89 -12.58 38.56
C ARG A 64 -30.16 -11.76 38.40
N LEU A 65 -30.77 -11.82 37.22
CA LEU A 65 -32.03 -11.14 36.94
C LEU A 65 -33.24 -11.93 37.46
N ASP A 66 -33.16 -13.26 37.47
CA ASP A 66 -34.19 -14.14 38.03
C ASP A 66 -34.61 -13.74 39.46
N ASP A 67 -33.63 -13.35 40.29
CA ASP A 67 -33.86 -12.94 41.68
C ASP A 67 -34.65 -11.63 41.82
N ILE A 68 -34.73 -10.82 40.75
CA ILE A 68 -35.42 -9.52 40.77
C ILE A 68 -36.72 -9.51 39.97
N VAL A 69 -37.02 -10.54 39.17
CA VAL A 69 -38.29 -10.65 38.43
C VAL A 69 -39.46 -10.86 39.41
N ARG A 70 -40.51 -10.02 39.33
CA ARG A 70 -41.73 -10.21 40.15
C ARG A 70 -42.41 -11.50 39.75
N GLY A 71 -42.81 -12.32 40.73
CA GLY A 71 -43.44 -13.63 40.47
C GLY A 71 -42.45 -14.80 40.36
N GLY A 72 -41.14 -14.54 40.42
CA GLY A 72 -40.09 -15.57 40.40
C GLY A 72 -39.38 -15.67 39.03
N PRO A 73 -38.47 -16.65 38.87
CA PRO A 73 -37.73 -16.86 37.62
C PRO A 73 -38.67 -17.22 36.45
N PRO A 74 -38.33 -16.80 35.21
CA PRO A 74 -39.09 -17.17 34.02
C PRO A 74 -39.13 -18.70 33.86
N GLN A 75 -40.29 -19.22 33.48
CA GLN A 75 -40.41 -20.62 33.06
C GLN A 75 -39.77 -20.82 31.67
N PRO A 76 -39.33 -22.03 31.31
CA PRO A 76 -38.71 -22.30 30.01
C PRO A 76 -39.59 -21.92 28.81
N GLU A 77 -40.93 -22.04 28.94
CA GLU A 77 -41.89 -21.60 27.93
C GLU A 77 -42.04 -20.07 27.80
N GLU A 78 -41.66 -19.31 28.83
CA GLU A 78 -41.78 -17.84 28.87
C GLU A 78 -40.50 -17.13 28.37
N ALA A 79 -39.39 -17.87 28.27
CA ALA A 79 -38.09 -17.36 27.82
C ALA A 79 -37.98 -17.23 26.29
N GLY A 80 -39.05 -17.50 25.54
CA GLY A 80 -39.09 -17.33 24.09
C GLY A 80 -39.10 -15.84 23.71
N PRO A 81 -38.27 -15.37 22.77
CA PRO A 81 -38.34 -13.99 22.31
C PRO A 81 -39.65 -13.80 21.54
N ASP A 82 -40.63 -13.14 22.17
CA ASP A 82 -41.67 -12.43 21.42
C ASP A 82 -40.93 -11.37 20.59
N THR A 83 -40.62 -11.70 19.33
CA THR A 83 -39.94 -10.79 18.42
C THR A 83 -40.83 -9.55 18.28
N PRO A 84 -40.42 -8.38 18.81
CA PRO A 84 -41.26 -7.20 18.72
C PRO A 84 -41.46 -6.86 17.24
N GLU A 85 -42.69 -6.50 16.89
CA GLU A 85 -43.09 -6.14 15.54
C GLU A 85 -42.17 -5.02 15.01
N THR A 86 -41.26 -5.36 14.10
CA THR A 86 -40.31 -4.41 13.51
C THR A 86 -41.07 -3.42 12.65
N VAL A 87 -41.22 -2.19 13.13
CA VAL A 87 -41.71 -1.08 12.33
C VAL A 87 -40.70 -0.85 11.20
N PRO A 88 -41.11 -0.83 9.92
CA PRO A 88 -40.18 -0.67 8.81
C PRO A 88 -39.44 0.66 8.93
N ALA A 89 -38.10 0.60 8.95
CA ALA A 89 -37.26 1.77 8.89
C ALA A 89 -37.55 2.54 7.60
N THR A 90 -37.69 3.86 7.69
CA THR A 90 -37.77 4.73 6.52
C THR A 90 -36.41 4.71 5.84
N SER A 91 -36.35 4.05 4.69
CA SER A 91 -35.14 3.84 3.89
C SER A 91 -34.78 5.14 3.18
N GLY A 92 -33.99 5.98 3.85
CA GLY A 92 -33.58 7.27 3.31
C GLY A 92 -32.44 7.90 4.09
N HIS A 93 -31.26 7.30 4.06
CA HIS A 93 -30.03 7.90 4.63
C HIS A 93 -29.64 9.26 3.99
N GLY A 94 -30.23 9.61 2.84
CA GLY A 94 -29.70 10.58 1.89
C GLY A 94 -29.64 12.03 2.34
N PRO A 95 -30.75 12.71 2.70
CA PRO A 95 -30.80 14.18 2.63
C PRO A 95 -29.83 14.87 3.59
N ALA A 96 -29.83 14.49 4.87
CA ALA A 96 -29.00 15.13 5.90
C ALA A 96 -27.49 14.84 5.72
N LEU A 97 -27.17 13.65 5.22
CA LEU A 97 -25.81 13.22 4.93
C LEU A 97 -25.27 13.87 3.64
N ASP A 98 -26.12 14.00 2.63
CA ASP A 98 -25.81 14.73 1.39
C ASP A 98 -25.66 16.25 1.66
N GLU A 99 -26.43 16.79 2.60
CA GLU A 99 -26.35 18.16 3.11
C GLU A 99 -24.99 18.42 3.80
N LEU A 100 -24.53 17.53 4.69
CA LEU A 100 -23.18 17.59 5.28
C LEU A 100 -22.10 17.63 4.19
N CYS A 101 -22.25 16.80 3.15
CA CYS A 101 -21.36 16.79 1.99
C CYS A 101 -21.38 18.10 1.18
N GLN A 102 -22.46 18.87 1.22
CA GLN A 102 -22.57 20.20 0.63
C GLN A 102 -22.06 21.32 1.55
N GLY A 103 -21.48 20.96 2.71
CA GLY A 103 -20.97 21.90 3.72
C GLY A 103 -22.07 22.59 4.52
N ARG A 104 -23.29 22.01 4.55
CA ARG A 104 -24.43 22.55 5.29
C ARG A 104 -25.19 21.40 5.96
N PRO A 105 -25.07 21.19 7.27
CA PRO A 105 -24.31 21.95 8.26
C PRO A 105 -22.79 21.74 8.14
N GLN A 106 -21.99 22.59 8.79
CA GLN A 106 -20.54 22.38 8.90
C GLN A 106 -20.20 21.15 9.76
N GLU A 107 -21.05 20.88 10.75
CA GLU A 107 -20.92 19.74 11.66
C GLU A 107 -22.28 19.08 11.86
N LEU A 108 -22.28 17.76 12.00
CA LEU A 108 -23.46 16.96 12.27
C LEU A 108 -23.24 16.12 13.54
N SER A 109 -24.25 16.11 14.41
CA SER A 109 -24.18 15.39 15.70
C SER A 109 -24.96 14.08 15.62
N PHE A 110 -24.29 12.96 15.81
CA PHE A 110 -24.90 11.65 15.99
C PHE A 110 -25.15 11.42 17.48
N VAL A 111 -26.42 11.24 17.85
CA VAL A 111 -26.82 10.84 19.19
C VAL A 111 -27.24 9.38 19.13
N GLU A 112 -26.53 8.55 19.86
CA GLU A 112 -26.86 7.16 20.04
C GLU A 112 -27.34 6.89 21.47
N VAL A 113 -28.52 6.30 21.56
CA VAL A 113 -29.11 5.86 22.82
C VAL A 113 -28.95 4.35 22.92
N ALA A 114 -27.86 3.90 23.55
CA ALA A 114 -27.53 2.49 23.69
C ALA A 114 -27.77 1.99 25.11
N ALA A 115 -27.70 0.68 25.34
CA ALA A 115 -27.96 0.09 26.67
C ALA A 115 -26.86 0.39 27.70
N ASP A 116 -25.66 0.73 27.23
CA ASP A 116 -24.51 1.09 28.06
C ASP A 116 -24.42 2.60 28.35
N GLY A 117 -24.94 3.44 27.44
CA GLY A 117 -24.98 4.88 27.66
C GLY A 117 -25.62 5.70 26.56
N LEU A 118 -25.49 7.02 26.76
CA LEU A 118 -25.78 8.03 25.77
C LEU A 118 -24.46 8.46 25.12
N HIS A 119 -24.31 8.23 23.82
CA HIS A 119 -23.10 8.54 23.08
C HIS A 119 -23.35 9.66 22.07
N LEU A 120 -22.48 10.66 22.09
CA LEU A 120 -22.49 11.77 21.15
C LEU A 120 -21.21 11.73 20.31
N THR A 121 -21.38 11.48 19.02
CA THR A 121 -20.30 11.58 18.04
C THR A 121 -20.58 12.77 17.15
N ARG A 122 -19.63 13.68 17.01
CA ARG A 122 -19.74 14.77 16.02
C ARG A 122 -18.95 14.42 14.79
N VAL A 123 -19.45 14.86 13.64
CA VAL A 123 -18.80 14.67 12.36
C VAL A 123 -18.67 16.02 11.69
N GLY A 124 -17.43 16.39 11.40
CA GLY A 124 -17.11 17.55 10.58
C GLY A 124 -16.46 17.11 9.28
N VAL A 125 -16.52 17.97 8.26
CA VAL A 125 -15.81 17.75 7.00
C VAL A 125 -14.48 18.51 7.09
N THR A 126 -13.37 17.80 6.91
CA THR A 126 -12.04 18.42 6.89
C THR A 126 -11.84 19.27 5.63
N GLU A 127 -10.77 20.07 5.56
CA GLU A 127 -10.40 20.80 4.33
C GLU A 127 -10.26 19.88 3.10
N ALA A 128 -9.98 18.59 3.34
CA ALA A 128 -9.90 17.56 2.30
C ALA A 128 -11.26 17.08 1.77
N GLY A 129 -12.37 17.61 2.30
CA GLY A 129 -13.69 17.06 2.01
C GLY A 129 -13.90 15.68 2.64
N ILE A 130 -13.09 15.30 3.64
CA ILE A 130 -13.20 14.00 4.31
C ILE A 130 -14.03 14.18 5.59
N PRO A 131 -15.16 13.47 5.73
CA PRO A 131 -15.96 13.43 6.96
C PRO A 131 -15.17 12.69 8.05
N MET A 132 -14.82 13.41 9.11
CA MET A 132 -14.07 12.87 10.23
C MET A 132 -14.94 12.86 11.49
N PRO A 133 -15.21 11.68 12.06
CA PRO A 133 -15.89 11.60 13.33
C PRO A 133 -14.93 11.91 14.47
N TYR A 134 -15.39 12.68 15.44
CA TYR A 134 -14.70 12.92 16.69
C TYR A 134 -15.67 12.78 17.84
N ASP A 135 -15.18 12.24 18.94
CA ASP A 135 -16.01 12.00 20.10
C ASP A 135 -16.30 13.31 20.83
N ALA A 136 -17.58 13.63 20.97
CA ALA A 136 -18.05 14.87 21.57
C ALA A 136 -18.60 14.68 22.99
N GLY A 137 -18.53 13.44 23.51
CA GLY A 137 -18.98 13.09 24.84
C GLY A 137 -19.75 11.77 24.83
N SER A 138 -19.39 10.88 25.76
CA SER A 138 -20.21 9.72 26.11
C SER A 138 -20.50 9.77 27.60
N ALA A 139 -21.68 9.35 28.01
CA ALA A 139 -22.03 9.18 29.43
C ALA A 139 -22.72 7.84 29.65
N THR A 140 -22.27 7.12 30.67
CA THR A 140 -22.98 5.94 31.13
C THR A 140 -24.32 6.36 31.75
N TRP A 141 -25.32 5.48 31.71
CA TRP A 141 -26.63 5.79 32.28
C TRP A 141 -26.60 6.19 33.76
N ARG A 142 -25.67 5.63 34.54
CA ARG A 142 -25.48 6.02 35.95
C ARG A 142 -24.88 7.42 36.11
N ALA A 143 -24.07 7.87 35.15
CA ALA A 143 -23.58 9.25 35.13
C ALA A 143 -24.67 10.25 34.70
N VAL A 144 -25.62 9.81 33.87
CA VAL A 144 -26.81 10.59 33.48
C VAL A 144 -27.80 10.67 34.66
N LEU A 145 -28.16 9.53 35.24
CA LEU A 145 -29.08 9.43 36.36
C LEU A 145 -28.51 8.50 37.44
N PRO A 146 -27.97 9.05 38.55
CA PRO A 146 -27.37 8.26 39.62
C PRO A 146 -28.32 7.27 40.32
N ALA A 147 -29.63 7.42 40.14
CA ALA A 147 -30.67 6.54 40.69
C ALA A 147 -30.66 5.12 40.08
N PHE A 148 -30.00 4.91 38.94
CA PHE A 148 -29.84 3.56 38.36
C PHE A 148 -28.98 2.65 39.24
N ASP A 149 -29.28 1.35 39.21
CA ASP A 149 -28.52 0.34 39.93
C ASP A 149 -27.03 0.32 39.51
N SER A 150 -26.16 0.01 40.46
CA SER A 150 -24.71 -0.12 40.19
C SER A 150 -24.39 -1.35 39.34
N GLY A 151 -25.15 -2.44 39.50
CA GLY A 151 -25.02 -3.66 38.73
C GLY A 151 -25.43 -3.43 37.28
N GLU A 152 -24.59 -3.88 36.34
CA GLU A 152 -24.83 -3.68 34.91
C GLU A 152 -26.09 -4.40 34.41
N ALA A 153 -26.27 -5.67 34.77
CA ALA A 153 -27.45 -6.44 34.40
C ALA A 153 -28.74 -5.79 34.93
N GLN A 154 -28.76 -5.40 36.21
CA GLN A 154 -29.90 -4.74 36.85
C GLN A 154 -30.22 -3.39 36.19
N ARG A 155 -29.19 -2.60 35.86
CA ARG A 155 -29.37 -1.33 35.16
C ARG A 155 -29.92 -1.55 33.74
N ARG A 156 -29.43 -2.54 33.00
CA ARG A 156 -29.97 -2.92 31.69
C ARG A 156 -31.43 -3.37 31.79
N PHE A 157 -31.78 -4.13 32.83
CA PHE A 157 -33.15 -4.52 33.14
C PHE A 157 -34.05 -3.31 33.38
N GLN A 158 -33.61 -2.34 34.19
CA GLN A 158 -34.32 -1.08 34.39
C GLN A 158 -34.47 -0.29 33.08
N LEU A 159 -33.43 -0.24 32.23
CA LEU A 159 -33.46 0.44 30.92
C LEU A 159 -34.41 -0.22 29.92
N ALA A 160 -34.57 -1.53 29.99
CA ALA A 160 -35.58 -2.28 29.24
C ALA A 160 -37.01 -2.01 29.75
N GLY A 161 -37.16 -1.30 30.87
CA GLY A 161 -38.43 -0.97 31.51
C GLY A 161 -38.85 -1.94 32.60
N GLY A 162 -38.00 -2.91 32.94
CA GLY A 162 -38.25 -3.84 34.05
C GLY A 162 -38.28 -3.10 35.38
N HIS A 163 -39.28 -3.41 36.20
CA HIS A 163 -39.38 -2.85 37.55
C HIS A 163 -38.87 -3.87 38.57
N GLY A 164 -39.32 -5.11 38.46
CA GLY A 164 -38.90 -6.18 39.35
C GLY A 164 -39.14 -5.82 40.82
N THR A 165 -38.20 -6.25 41.66
CA THR A 165 -38.09 -5.85 43.07
C THR A 165 -37.15 -4.65 43.28
N LEU A 166 -36.63 -4.06 42.20
CA LEU A 166 -35.74 -2.90 42.25
C LEU A 166 -36.53 -1.60 42.51
N PRO A 167 -35.88 -0.56 43.07
CA PRO A 167 -36.47 0.77 43.12
C PRO A 167 -36.86 1.24 41.70
N PRO A 168 -38.10 1.71 41.49
CA PRO A 168 -38.54 2.17 40.18
C PRO A 168 -37.79 3.45 39.80
N VAL A 169 -37.40 3.55 38.53
CA VAL A 169 -36.84 4.78 37.97
C VAL A 169 -37.99 5.74 37.66
N ASP A 170 -37.97 6.92 38.27
CA ASP A 170 -38.97 7.94 37.98
C ASP A 170 -38.80 8.45 36.54
N ARG A 171 -39.89 8.43 35.77
CA ARG A 171 -39.87 8.73 34.33
C ARG A 171 -39.66 10.21 34.05
N TRP A 172 -40.09 11.09 34.96
CA TRP A 172 -39.91 12.53 34.81
C TRP A 172 -38.47 12.92 35.14
N GLU A 173 -37.93 12.37 36.22
CA GLU A 173 -36.52 12.54 36.60
C GLU A 173 -35.59 12.00 35.50
N PHE A 174 -35.91 10.84 34.93
CA PHE A 174 -35.16 10.29 33.80
C PHE A 174 -35.17 11.22 32.58
N ASP A 175 -36.34 11.73 32.17
CA ASP A 175 -36.44 12.64 31.03
C ASP A 175 -35.64 13.93 31.28
N ALA A 176 -35.77 14.51 32.47
CA ALA A 176 -35.06 15.72 32.85
C ALA A 176 -33.53 15.51 32.86
N ALA A 177 -33.06 14.37 33.37
CA ALA A 177 -31.64 14.03 33.38
C ALA A 177 -31.06 13.84 31.97
N VAL A 178 -31.82 13.22 31.05
CA VAL A 178 -31.43 13.10 29.65
C VAL A 178 -31.39 14.49 28.98
N GLU A 179 -32.40 15.32 29.19
CA GLU A 179 -32.48 16.68 28.65
C GLU A 179 -31.34 17.57 29.15
N GLU A 180 -31.03 17.53 30.45
CA GLU A 180 -29.89 18.22 31.05
C GLU A 180 -28.58 17.76 30.42
N ARG A 181 -28.41 16.44 30.26
CA ARG A 181 -27.20 15.89 29.65
C ARG A 181 -27.03 16.31 28.19
N LEU A 182 -28.11 16.29 27.40
CA LEU A 182 -28.09 16.74 26.01
C LEU A 182 -27.72 18.23 25.92
N THR A 183 -28.32 19.06 26.77
CA THR A 183 -28.03 20.50 26.85
C THR A 183 -26.56 20.77 27.19
N ALA A 184 -25.97 19.96 28.08
CA ALA A 184 -24.57 20.10 28.47
C ALA A 184 -23.57 19.64 27.38
N CYS A 185 -23.95 18.74 26.47
CA CYS A 185 -23.04 18.13 25.49
C CYS A 185 -23.21 18.65 24.06
N LEU A 186 -24.41 19.09 23.69
CA LEU A 186 -24.66 19.68 22.38
C LEU A 186 -24.14 21.13 22.34
N PRO A 187 -23.63 21.60 21.18
CA PRO A 187 -23.18 22.98 21.06
C PRO A 187 -24.37 23.94 21.24
N ALA A 188 -24.13 25.08 21.88
CA ALA A 188 -25.13 26.14 22.09
C ALA A 188 -25.50 26.90 20.80
N GLU A 189 -25.19 26.34 19.64
CA GLU A 189 -25.61 26.91 18.36
C GLU A 189 -27.13 26.87 18.24
N PRO A 190 -27.74 27.84 17.53
CA PRO A 190 -29.20 27.99 17.53
C PRO A 190 -29.95 26.77 16.97
N GLU A 191 -29.34 25.93 16.14
CA GLU A 191 -29.96 24.71 15.60
C GLU A 191 -28.91 23.62 15.24
N PRO A 192 -28.42 22.81 16.21
CA PRO A 192 -27.55 21.68 15.88
C PRO A 192 -28.35 20.63 15.08
N VAL A 193 -27.83 20.25 13.91
CA VAL A 193 -28.40 19.15 13.12
C VAL A 193 -28.04 17.83 13.79
N VAL A 194 -29.08 17.13 14.25
CA VAL A 194 -28.92 15.86 14.96
C VAL A 194 -29.42 14.69 14.12
N VAL A 195 -28.61 13.62 14.08
CA VAL A 195 -28.99 12.30 13.58
C VAL A 195 -29.13 11.38 14.78
N LEU A 196 -30.31 10.78 14.94
CA LEU A 196 -30.61 9.89 16.06
C LEU A 196 -30.43 8.43 15.61
N LEU A 197 -29.53 7.70 16.25
CA LEU A 197 -29.44 6.25 16.12
C LEU A 197 -30.45 5.64 17.10
N ARG A 198 -31.54 5.07 16.57
CA ARG A 198 -32.66 4.56 17.36
C ARG A 198 -32.22 3.29 18.11
N PRO A 199 -32.60 3.17 19.40
CA PRO A 199 -32.37 1.95 20.14
C PRO A 199 -33.15 0.78 19.51
N PRO A 200 -32.68 -0.47 19.71
CA PRO A 200 -33.45 -1.65 19.35
C PRO A 200 -34.85 -1.63 20.00
N PRO A 201 -35.86 -2.24 19.37
CA PRO A 201 -37.20 -2.33 19.94
C PRO A 201 -37.21 -3.09 21.27
N GLY A 202 -38.20 -2.80 22.13
CA GLY A 202 -38.35 -3.41 23.45
C GLY A 202 -37.63 -2.70 24.60
N TRP A 203 -36.69 -1.79 24.32
CA TRP A 203 -36.01 -1.00 25.34
C TRP A 203 -36.80 0.25 25.74
N GLU A 204 -37.67 0.15 26.74
CA GLU A 204 -38.65 1.21 27.03
C GLU A 204 -38.03 2.55 27.47
N LEU A 205 -37.04 2.55 28.38
CA LEU A 205 -36.40 3.80 28.78
C LEU A 205 -35.46 4.34 27.70
N LEU A 206 -34.82 3.48 26.90
CA LEU A 206 -34.03 3.94 25.75
C LEU A 206 -34.92 4.59 24.69
N ARG A 207 -36.09 3.99 24.40
CA ARG A 207 -37.09 4.56 23.50
C ARG A 207 -37.58 5.92 24.02
N ARG A 208 -37.75 6.04 25.34
CA ARG A 208 -38.12 7.31 25.99
C ARG A 208 -37.00 8.36 25.87
N ALA A 209 -35.75 8.00 26.14
CA ALA A 209 -34.60 8.88 25.93
C ALA A 209 -34.48 9.33 24.46
N ALA A 210 -34.68 8.43 23.50
CA ALA A 210 -34.73 8.77 22.08
C ALA A 210 -35.86 9.79 21.77
N ALA A 211 -37.03 9.65 22.42
CA ALA A 211 -38.10 10.64 22.30
C ALA A 211 -37.76 12.00 22.95
N VAL A 212 -37.00 12.00 24.05
CA VAL A 212 -36.45 13.24 24.63
C VAL A 212 -35.49 13.90 23.65
N VAL A 213 -34.59 13.14 23.01
CA VAL A 213 -33.69 13.66 21.96
C VAL A 213 -34.50 14.27 20.83
N ALA A 214 -35.50 13.57 20.30
CA ALA A 214 -36.34 14.04 19.20
C ALA A 214 -37.15 15.31 19.53
N ARG A 215 -37.53 15.49 20.80
CA ARG A 215 -38.25 16.69 21.27
C ARG A 215 -37.32 17.87 21.54
N THR A 216 -36.14 17.60 22.08
CA THR A 216 -35.18 18.62 22.53
C THR A 216 -34.32 19.13 21.38
N CYS A 217 -34.06 18.27 20.39
CA CYS A 217 -33.17 18.56 19.27
C CYS A 217 -33.93 18.59 17.95
N ALA A 218 -33.41 19.35 16.97
CA ALA A 218 -33.90 19.32 15.59
C ALA A 218 -33.40 18.04 14.88
N VAL A 219 -33.96 16.89 15.22
CA VAL A 219 -33.60 15.60 14.59
C VAL A 219 -34.02 15.61 13.12
N ARG A 220 -33.05 15.47 12.22
CA ARG A 220 -33.28 15.47 10.76
C ARG A 220 -33.39 14.07 10.17
N LEU A 221 -32.79 13.09 10.83
CA LEU A 221 -32.72 11.71 10.36
C LEU A 221 -32.72 10.77 11.57
N GLU A 222 -33.54 9.72 11.48
CA GLU A 222 -33.54 8.62 12.41
C GLU A 222 -33.04 7.36 11.70
N LEU A 223 -32.04 6.71 12.28
CA LEU A 223 -31.45 5.50 11.73
C LEU A 223 -31.73 4.34 12.68
N ALA A 224 -32.30 3.25 12.17
CA ALA A 224 -32.37 2.02 12.93
C ALA A 224 -30.95 1.45 13.06
N VAL A 225 -30.56 1.04 14.26
CA VAL A 225 -29.37 0.20 14.44
C VAL A 225 -29.75 -1.18 13.93
N GLU A 226 -29.22 -1.59 12.79
CA GLU A 226 -29.36 -2.96 12.31
C GLU A 226 -28.65 -3.88 13.30
N ASP A 227 -29.35 -4.92 13.75
CA ASP A 227 -28.82 -5.90 14.70
C ASP A 227 -27.66 -6.66 14.03
N GLU A 228 -26.42 -6.30 14.35
CA GLU A 228 -25.20 -6.99 13.89
C GLU A 228 -25.01 -8.38 14.56
N ALA A 229 -26.11 -9.05 14.93
CA ALA A 229 -26.09 -10.37 15.56
C ALA A 229 -25.76 -11.52 14.59
N SER A 230 -25.59 -11.26 13.30
CA SER A 230 -25.28 -12.31 12.32
C SER A 230 -24.37 -11.81 11.20
N GLY A 231 -23.06 -12.00 11.35
CA GLY A 231 -22.15 -11.87 10.22
C GLY A 231 -20.73 -11.48 10.60
N GLU A 232 -19.92 -12.50 10.86
CA GLU A 232 -18.46 -12.53 10.70
C GLU A 232 -17.80 -11.24 10.17
N SER A 233 -16.94 -10.62 10.97
CA SER A 233 -15.74 -10.00 10.41
C SER A 233 -14.62 -9.91 11.44
N SER A 234 -13.68 -10.84 11.29
CA SER A 234 -12.29 -10.70 11.71
C SER A 234 -11.59 -9.58 10.93
N GLU A 235 -12.12 -8.36 10.95
CA GLU A 235 -11.33 -7.20 10.57
C GLU A 235 -10.20 -7.06 11.59
N SER A 236 -9.00 -7.39 11.11
CA SER A 236 -7.79 -7.51 11.90
C SER A 236 -7.55 -6.23 12.70
N GLU A 237 -7.38 -6.37 14.02
CA GLU A 237 -7.06 -5.30 14.97
C GLU A 237 -5.78 -4.49 14.61
N ASP A 238 -5.06 -4.90 13.56
CA ASP A 238 -3.78 -4.34 13.11
C ASP A 238 -3.87 -3.00 12.35
N SER A 239 -5.05 -2.51 11.97
CA SER A 239 -5.17 -1.26 11.17
C SER A 239 -5.58 -0.01 11.95
N MET A 240 -5.72 -0.07 13.28
CA MET A 240 -5.90 1.11 14.11
C MET A 240 -4.60 1.44 14.86
N PRO A 241 -4.14 2.71 14.88
CA PRO A 241 -2.95 3.08 15.64
C PRO A 241 -3.20 2.74 17.10
N SER A 242 -2.45 1.77 17.62
CA SER A 242 -2.55 1.31 18.99
C SER A 242 -2.05 2.39 19.96
N LEU A 243 -2.93 3.35 20.29
CA LEU A 243 -2.84 4.05 21.56
C LEU A 243 -3.10 3.01 22.66
N ARG A 244 -2.03 2.34 23.09
CA ARG A 244 -2.00 1.40 24.21
C ARG A 244 -2.31 2.16 25.50
N TYR A 245 -3.59 2.38 25.75
CA TYR A 245 -4.12 2.64 27.08
C TYR A 245 -4.90 1.40 27.51
N GLY A 246 -4.56 0.86 28.69
CA GLY A 246 -5.37 -0.16 29.36
C GLY A 246 -6.76 0.43 29.65
N GLY A 247 -7.69 0.18 28.74
CA GLY A 247 -9.02 0.75 28.77
C GLY A 247 -9.96 -0.13 29.56
N THR A 248 -10.61 0.46 30.56
CA THR A 248 -11.83 -0.03 31.20
C THR A 248 -12.93 -0.27 30.15
N GLU A 249 -13.87 -1.18 30.42
CA GLU A 249 -14.94 -1.62 29.49
C GLU A 249 -15.65 -0.47 28.75
N GLY A 250 -15.84 0.69 29.39
CA GLY A 250 -16.40 1.89 28.74
C GLY A 250 -15.61 2.45 27.56
N THR A 251 -14.37 1.99 27.32
CA THR A 251 -13.58 2.35 26.13
C THR A 251 -13.96 1.52 24.91
N LEU A 252 -14.40 0.27 25.09
CA LEU A 252 -14.75 -0.62 23.99
C LEU A 252 -16.11 -0.25 23.39
N GLU A 253 -17.10 0.03 24.22
CA GLU A 253 -18.45 0.38 23.76
C GLU A 253 -18.47 1.77 23.08
N ARG A 254 -17.68 2.71 23.61
CA ARG A 254 -17.36 4.00 22.96
C ARG A 254 -16.76 3.82 21.55
N ARG A 255 -15.88 2.83 21.36
CA ARG A 255 -15.33 2.50 20.02
C ARG A 255 -16.38 1.88 19.11
N ALA A 256 -17.34 1.12 19.64
CA ALA A 256 -18.42 0.52 18.85
C ALA A 256 -19.36 1.59 18.28
N ALA A 257 -19.76 2.58 19.10
CA ALA A 257 -20.57 3.73 18.67
C ALA A 257 -19.87 4.52 17.55
N LEU A 258 -18.60 4.87 17.76
CA LEU A 258 -17.77 5.52 16.75
C LEU A 258 -17.64 4.67 15.47
N GLY A 259 -17.51 3.34 15.62
CA GLY A 259 -17.46 2.38 14.53
C GLY A 259 -18.72 2.37 13.67
N ARG A 260 -19.91 2.43 14.29
CA ARG A 260 -21.20 2.53 13.57
C ARG A 260 -21.31 3.83 12.77
N VAL A 261 -20.99 4.97 13.39
CA VAL A 261 -20.96 6.27 12.69
C VAL A 261 -19.98 6.21 11.52
N ARG A 262 -18.77 5.67 11.74
CA ARG A 262 -17.76 5.53 10.69
C ARG A 262 -18.25 4.65 9.52
N ARG A 263 -18.92 3.53 9.79
CA ARG A 263 -19.53 2.68 8.76
C ARG A 263 -20.55 3.45 7.92
N LEU A 264 -21.37 4.29 8.55
CA LEU A 264 -22.31 5.16 7.82
C LEU A 264 -21.57 6.17 6.95
N LEU A 265 -20.54 6.85 7.50
CA LEU A 265 -19.74 7.83 6.74
C LEU A 265 -19.04 7.24 5.53
N ARG A 266 -18.68 5.94 5.55
CA ARG A 266 -18.11 5.24 4.38
C ARG A 266 -19.03 5.20 3.16
N THR A 267 -20.34 5.36 3.38
CA THR A 267 -21.36 5.40 2.31
C THR A 267 -21.56 6.78 1.70
N LEU A 268 -20.87 7.80 2.22
CA LEU A 268 -20.90 9.15 1.66
C LEU A 268 -20.13 9.21 0.32
N PRO A 269 -20.54 10.09 -0.61
CA PRO A 269 -19.80 10.28 -1.85
C PRO A 269 -18.45 10.95 -1.58
N LEU A 270 -17.45 10.67 -2.43
CA LEU A 270 -16.19 11.40 -2.42
C LEU A 270 -16.41 12.86 -2.83
N LEU A 271 -16.02 13.82 -1.99
CA LEU A 271 -16.18 15.25 -2.29
C LEU A 271 -15.14 15.79 -3.28
N ALA A 272 -14.02 15.10 -3.43
CA ALA A 272 -12.96 15.41 -4.37
C ALA A 272 -12.35 14.14 -4.96
N ASP A 273 -11.74 14.27 -6.14
CA ASP A 273 -10.96 13.19 -6.74
C ASP A 273 -9.87 12.75 -5.76
N HIS A 274 -9.76 11.46 -5.49
CA HIS A 274 -8.61 10.94 -4.77
C HIS A 274 -7.50 10.69 -5.79
N THR A 275 -6.49 11.56 -5.81
CA THR A 275 -5.43 11.54 -6.83
C THR A 275 -4.12 11.04 -6.25
N LEU A 276 -3.46 10.12 -6.96
CA LEU A 276 -2.08 9.71 -6.69
C LEU A 276 -1.13 10.70 -7.34
N LEU A 277 -0.25 11.31 -6.53
CA LEU A 277 0.78 12.22 -7.02
C LEU A 277 2.02 11.44 -7.46
N LEU A 278 2.38 11.60 -8.73
CA LEU A 278 3.51 10.95 -9.39
C LEU A 278 4.42 12.00 -10.05
N ALA A 279 5.61 11.56 -10.48
CA ALA A 279 6.45 12.32 -11.39
C ALA A 279 6.18 11.91 -12.84
N ARG A 280 6.36 12.82 -13.79
CA ARG A 280 6.35 12.52 -15.23
C ARG A 280 7.51 13.25 -15.89
N ALA A 281 8.36 12.50 -16.59
CA ALA A 281 9.37 13.06 -17.47
C ALA A 281 8.75 13.28 -18.86
N ASP A 282 8.94 14.48 -19.40
CA ASP A 282 8.66 14.78 -20.80
C ASP A 282 9.58 13.95 -21.70
N ARG A 283 9.04 13.33 -22.76
CA ARG A 283 9.82 12.39 -23.57
C ARG A 283 10.94 13.07 -24.35
N ASP A 284 10.70 14.27 -24.85
CA ASP A 284 11.62 14.96 -25.76
C ASP A 284 12.66 15.77 -24.98
N THR A 285 12.17 16.51 -24.00
CA THR A 285 13.00 17.41 -23.20
C THR A 285 13.53 16.73 -21.95
N GLY A 286 12.98 15.61 -21.48
CA GLY A 286 13.35 15.00 -20.20
C GLY A 286 12.90 15.81 -18.99
N ALA A 287 12.25 16.96 -19.16
CA ALA A 287 11.82 17.82 -18.06
C ALA A 287 10.87 17.06 -17.13
N VAL A 288 11.13 17.08 -15.82
CA VAL A 288 10.29 16.36 -14.85
C VAL A 288 9.29 17.32 -14.24
N ARG A 289 8.03 16.89 -14.20
CA ARG A 289 6.91 17.65 -13.64
C ARG A 289 6.05 16.76 -12.74
N PRO A 290 5.34 17.33 -11.76
CA PRO A 290 4.31 16.60 -11.03
C PRO A 290 3.20 16.15 -11.99
N TYR A 291 2.61 15.01 -11.70
CA TYR A 291 1.51 14.42 -12.45
C TYR A 291 0.50 13.81 -11.47
N SER A 292 -0.75 14.23 -11.56
CA SER A 292 -1.85 13.70 -10.76
C SER A 292 -2.59 12.62 -11.54
N HIS A 293 -2.63 11.41 -10.98
CA HIS A 293 -3.39 10.29 -11.52
C HIS A 293 -4.63 10.06 -10.66
N VAL A 294 -5.84 10.23 -11.22
CA VAL A 294 -7.09 10.00 -10.47
C VAL A 294 -7.24 8.51 -10.18
N LEU A 295 -7.24 8.13 -8.90
CA LEU A 295 -7.51 6.77 -8.45
C LEU A 295 -9.02 6.51 -8.38
N PHE A 296 -9.73 7.43 -7.71
CA PHE A 296 -11.16 7.37 -7.50
C PHE A 296 -11.76 8.76 -7.75
N PRO A 297 -12.73 8.90 -8.68
CA PRO A 297 -13.28 10.21 -9.02
C PRO A 297 -14.22 10.75 -7.94
N ALA A 298 -14.34 12.08 -7.88
CA ALA A 298 -15.35 12.76 -7.08
C ALA A 298 -16.75 12.27 -7.44
N GLY A 299 -17.63 12.18 -6.45
CA GLY A 299 -18.98 11.66 -6.57
C GLY A 299 -19.09 10.14 -6.50
N SER A 300 -17.99 9.38 -6.52
CA SER A 300 -18.00 7.94 -6.26
C SER A 300 -18.61 7.65 -4.89
N ARG A 301 -19.54 6.69 -4.84
CA ARG A 301 -20.24 6.23 -3.63
C ARG A 301 -20.06 4.72 -3.48
N LEU A 302 -19.86 4.26 -2.25
CA LEU A 302 -19.82 2.84 -1.89
C LEU A 302 -21.11 2.45 -1.15
N GLY A 303 -21.61 1.25 -1.40
CA GLY A 303 -22.64 0.63 -0.55
C GLY A 303 -22.08 0.21 0.81
N PRO A 304 -22.95 -0.16 1.78
CA PRO A 304 -22.52 -0.70 3.06
C PRO A 304 -21.60 -1.91 2.89
N GLY A 305 -20.39 -1.85 3.45
CA GLY A 305 -19.38 -2.92 3.36
C GLY A 305 -18.70 -3.09 1.99
N GLU A 306 -19.08 -2.30 0.98
CA GLU A 306 -18.46 -2.34 -0.34
C GLU A 306 -17.07 -1.70 -0.33
N THR A 307 -16.19 -2.16 -1.21
CA THR A 307 -14.89 -1.53 -1.49
C THR A 307 -14.71 -1.36 -3.00
N ALA A 308 -14.03 -0.29 -3.41
CA ALA A 308 -13.63 -0.10 -4.80
C ALA A 308 -12.12 -0.28 -4.94
N THR A 309 -11.68 -0.86 -6.05
CA THR A 309 -10.25 -1.08 -6.32
C THR A 309 -9.83 -0.43 -7.63
N THR A 310 -8.58 0.03 -7.68
CA THR A 310 -7.97 0.57 -8.89
C THR A 310 -6.52 0.13 -8.97
N GLU A 311 -6.03 -0.12 -10.19
CA GLU A 311 -4.67 -0.57 -10.43
C GLU A 311 -3.89 0.48 -11.21
N VAL A 312 -2.70 0.79 -10.71
CA VAL A 312 -1.79 1.77 -11.32
C VAL A 312 -0.43 1.12 -11.52
N THR A 313 0.13 1.29 -12.71
CA THR A 313 1.53 0.93 -12.97
C THR A 313 2.39 2.16 -12.78
N VAL A 314 3.36 2.08 -11.87
CA VAL A 314 4.36 3.12 -11.63
C VAL A 314 5.74 2.62 -12.00
N HIS A 315 6.69 3.54 -12.17
CA HIS A 315 8.07 3.21 -12.54
C HIS A 315 9.06 3.80 -11.54
N GLY A 316 10.14 3.06 -11.28
CA GLY A 316 11.24 3.55 -10.46
C GLY A 316 11.99 4.72 -11.11
N GLY A 317 12.74 5.46 -10.30
CA GLY A 317 13.62 6.52 -10.80
C GLY A 317 14.88 5.97 -11.49
N ALA A 318 15.86 6.85 -11.72
CA ALA A 318 17.16 6.47 -12.28
C ALA A 318 17.97 5.55 -11.35
N ALA A 319 17.75 5.66 -10.03
CA ALA A 319 18.34 4.79 -9.02
C ALA A 319 17.24 3.94 -8.37
N GLY A 320 17.54 2.67 -8.06
CA GLY A 320 16.59 1.70 -7.51
C GLY A 320 16.72 1.48 -6.00
N HIS A 321 17.52 2.29 -5.31
CA HIS A 321 17.90 2.05 -3.91
C HIS A 321 17.21 2.98 -2.91
N ALA A 322 16.46 3.98 -3.37
CA ALA A 322 15.77 4.94 -2.51
C ALA A 322 14.26 4.64 -2.45
N PRO A 323 13.62 4.79 -1.27
CA PRO A 323 12.17 4.65 -1.14
C PRO A 323 11.46 5.80 -1.87
N LEU A 324 10.43 5.44 -2.64
CA LEU A 324 9.60 6.37 -3.38
C LEU A 324 8.30 6.61 -2.62
N TYR A 325 7.87 7.87 -2.57
CA TYR A 325 6.63 8.28 -1.95
C TYR A 325 5.46 8.20 -2.94
N LEU A 326 4.32 7.73 -2.43
CA LEU A 326 3.04 7.64 -3.12
C LEU A 326 1.95 8.35 -2.29
N PRO A 327 1.92 9.70 -2.33
CA PRO A 327 0.86 10.46 -1.69
C PRO A 327 -0.44 10.33 -2.47
N VAL A 328 -1.53 10.03 -1.76
CA VAL A 328 -2.90 10.17 -2.28
C VAL A 328 -3.46 11.47 -1.70
N LEU A 329 -3.90 12.37 -2.57
CA LEU A 329 -4.38 13.70 -2.24
C LEU A 329 -5.87 13.82 -2.56
N ALA A 330 -6.59 14.66 -1.82
CA ALA A 330 -7.96 15.04 -2.15
C ALA A 330 -7.92 16.24 -3.12
N GLY A 331 -8.17 15.98 -4.39
CA GLY A 331 -8.03 16.91 -5.51
C GLY A 331 -6.65 16.84 -6.16
N ALA A 332 -6.41 17.75 -7.12
CA ALA A 332 -5.11 17.93 -7.76
C ALA A 332 -4.38 19.13 -7.11
N PRO A 333 -3.12 18.97 -6.66
CA PRO A 333 -2.37 20.07 -6.09
C PRO A 333 -2.03 21.12 -7.15
N ALA A 334 -1.91 22.37 -6.72
CA ALA A 334 -1.32 23.43 -7.51
C ALA A 334 0.17 23.13 -7.81
N ALA A 335 0.77 23.89 -8.74
CA ALA A 335 2.16 23.67 -9.16
C ALA A 335 3.19 23.79 -8.01
N ASP A 336 2.86 24.53 -6.95
CA ASP A 336 3.67 24.68 -5.74
C ASP A 336 3.41 23.59 -4.68
N GLY A 337 2.48 22.67 -4.95
CA GLY A 337 2.09 21.58 -4.04
C GLY A 337 1.00 21.95 -3.04
N SER A 338 0.46 23.17 -3.09
CA SER A 338 -0.63 23.62 -2.22
C SER A 338 -2.01 23.23 -2.77
N GLY A 339 -3.05 23.38 -1.96
CA GLY A 339 -4.45 23.28 -2.40
C GLY A 339 -5.03 21.88 -2.53
N ALA A 340 -4.25 20.82 -2.28
CA ALA A 340 -4.75 19.44 -2.21
C ALA A 340 -4.20 18.73 -0.96
N PRO A 341 -5.00 18.57 0.10
CA PRO A 341 -4.55 17.93 1.33
C PRO A 341 -4.32 16.42 1.15
N THR A 342 -3.37 15.89 1.92
CA THR A 342 -3.00 14.47 1.88
C THR A 342 -4.03 13.60 2.59
N VAL A 343 -4.56 12.60 1.87
CA VAL A 343 -5.47 11.58 2.41
C VAL A 343 -4.69 10.45 3.08
N THR A 344 -3.75 9.87 2.32
CA THR A 344 -2.86 8.80 2.79
C THR A 344 -1.52 8.94 2.08
N ALA A 345 -0.48 8.34 2.64
CA ALA A 345 0.83 8.29 2.02
C ALA A 345 1.49 6.93 2.25
N HIS A 346 2.02 6.36 1.18
CA HIS A 346 2.74 5.11 1.21
C HIS A 346 4.18 5.32 0.73
N GLN A 347 5.10 4.51 1.23
CA GLN A 347 6.46 4.38 0.71
C GLN A 347 6.65 3.01 0.06
N VAL A 348 7.21 2.97 -1.14
CA VAL A 348 7.50 1.73 -1.86
C VAL A 348 8.94 1.70 -2.36
N MET A 349 9.49 0.49 -2.53
CA MET A 349 10.74 0.26 -3.24
C MET A 349 10.43 -0.25 -4.64
N VAL A 350 10.90 0.47 -5.64
CA VAL A 350 10.79 0.09 -7.05
C VAL A 350 12.18 0.12 -7.67
N GLY A 351 12.57 -0.95 -8.36
CA GLY A 351 13.87 -1.04 -9.02
C GLY A 351 14.07 0.08 -10.05
N ALA A 352 15.33 0.40 -10.35
CA ALA A 352 15.67 1.48 -11.28
C ALA A 352 15.01 1.24 -12.63
N LEU A 353 14.16 2.18 -13.08
CA LEU A 353 13.40 2.09 -14.33
C LEU A 353 12.43 0.90 -14.44
N GLU A 354 12.31 0.09 -13.38
CA GLU A 354 11.45 -1.08 -13.40
C GLU A 354 9.99 -0.67 -13.17
N PRO A 355 9.02 -1.35 -13.81
CA PRO A 355 7.61 -1.16 -13.53
C PRO A 355 7.22 -1.88 -12.22
N ALA A 356 6.31 -1.28 -11.47
CA ALA A 356 5.60 -1.89 -10.36
C ALA A 356 4.09 -1.66 -10.52
N ARG A 357 3.32 -2.75 -10.49
CA ARG A 357 1.85 -2.71 -10.50
C ARG A 357 1.32 -2.65 -9.07
N LEU A 358 0.56 -1.61 -8.78
CA LEU A 358 0.05 -1.29 -7.45
C LEU A 358 -1.46 -1.29 -7.46
N THR A 359 -2.08 -1.88 -6.43
CA THR A 359 -3.55 -1.91 -6.27
C THR A 359 -3.95 -1.06 -5.07
N PHE A 360 -4.75 -0.03 -5.32
CA PHE A 360 -5.32 0.81 -4.27
C PHE A 360 -6.76 0.39 -4.00
N VAL A 361 -7.15 0.41 -2.73
CA VAL A 361 -8.49 0.05 -2.26
C VAL A 361 -9.09 1.24 -1.54
N LEU A 362 -10.29 1.64 -1.95
CA LEU A 362 -11.13 2.62 -1.28
C LEU A 362 -12.16 1.89 -0.42
N ARG A 363 -12.18 2.20 0.88
CA ARG A 363 -13.19 1.71 1.85
C ARG A 363 -14.22 2.77 2.23
N GLY A 364 -13.96 4.03 1.86
CA GLY A 364 -14.81 5.18 2.12
C GLY A 364 -14.04 6.49 1.95
N PRO A 365 -14.69 7.65 2.08
CA PRO A 365 -14.03 8.94 2.03
C PRO A 365 -12.85 9.02 3.01
N GLY A 366 -11.65 9.32 2.49
CA GLY A 366 -10.45 9.40 3.31
C GLY A 366 -9.78 8.07 3.65
N GLU A 367 -10.37 6.94 3.26
CA GLU A 367 -9.88 5.59 3.57
C GLU A 367 -9.40 4.90 2.31
N VAL A 368 -8.19 5.28 1.88
CA VAL A 368 -7.46 4.64 0.78
C VAL A 368 -6.27 3.87 1.36
N ASP A 369 -6.15 2.60 0.98
CA ASP A 369 -5.03 1.74 1.33
C ASP A 369 -4.37 1.16 0.08
N LEU A 370 -3.06 0.90 0.18
CA LEU A 370 -2.27 0.20 -0.84
C LEU A 370 -2.20 -1.29 -0.50
N VAL A 371 -2.83 -2.13 -1.31
CA VAL A 371 -2.75 -3.60 -1.25
C VAL A 371 -1.77 -4.08 -2.32
N ALA A 372 -0.49 -3.76 -2.14
CA ALA A 372 0.56 -4.21 -3.06
C ALA A 372 0.92 -5.69 -2.82
N PRO A 373 1.34 -6.45 -3.86
CA PRO A 373 1.93 -7.78 -3.69
C PRO A 373 3.11 -7.75 -2.71
N ALA A 374 3.38 -8.85 -2.00
CA ALA A 374 4.39 -8.91 -0.94
C ALA A 374 5.79 -8.37 -1.34
N ALA A 375 6.16 -8.46 -2.62
CA ALA A 375 7.43 -7.95 -3.17
C ALA A 375 7.55 -6.40 -3.17
N HIS A 376 6.43 -5.68 -3.13
CA HIS A 376 6.38 -4.21 -3.11
C HIS A 376 5.52 -3.69 -1.97
N ARG A 377 5.44 -4.44 -0.86
CA ARG A 377 4.60 -4.09 0.29
C ARG A 377 5.00 -2.71 0.79
N GLY A 378 4.17 -1.72 0.47
CA GLY A 378 4.44 -0.35 0.85
C GLY A 378 4.30 -0.19 2.36
N VAL A 379 5.17 0.60 2.97
CA VAL A 379 5.01 1.02 4.36
C VAL A 379 4.08 2.22 4.36
N ARG A 380 2.90 2.08 4.97
CA ARG A 380 2.01 3.21 5.22
C ARG A 380 2.68 4.13 6.24
N LEU A 381 2.71 5.42 5.95
CA LEU A 381 3.23 6.39 6.91
C LEU A 381 2.21 6.58 8.06
N PRO A 382 2.65 6.59 9.33
CA PRO A 382 1.73 6.65 10.48
C PRO A 382 0.86 7.90 10.51
N ASP A 383 1.39 9.00 9.98
CA ASP A 383 0.69 10.28 9.89
C ASP A 383 0.89 10.89 8.49
N PRO A 384 -0.17 10.99 7.66
CA PRO A 384 -0.09 11.60 6.34
C PRO A 384 0.21 13.11 6.40
N ALA A 385 -0.07 13.80 7.51
CA ALA A 385 0.24 15.21 7.69
C ALA A 385 1.75 15.49 7.83
N VAL A 386 2.55 14.47 8.14
CA VAL A 386 4.03 14.56 8.16
C VAL A 386 4.60 14.75 6.76
N LEU A 387 3.85 14.37 5.72
CA LEU A 387 4.32 14.48 4.35
C LEU A 387 4.06 15.89 3.77
N ASP A 388 5.09 16.72 3.81
CA ASP A 388 5.12 18.05 3.18
C ASP A 388 5.20 17.93 1.64
N VAL A 389 4.04 17.93 0.99
CA VAL A 389 3.91 17.85 -0.48
C VAL A 389 4.64 18.99 -1.19
N PRO A 390 4.51 20.27 -0.80
CA PRO A 390 5.33 21.36 -1.35
C PRO A 390 6.84 21.05 -1.32
N ARG A 391 7.34 20.51 -0.20
CA ARG A 391 8.75 20.12 -0.08
C ARG A 391 9.11 18.95 -0.98
N LEU A 392 8.23 17.96 -1.16
CA LEU A 392 8.46 16.87 -2.13
C LEU A 392 8.57 17.41 -3.56
N LEU A 393 7.68 18.32 -3.95
CA LEU A 393 7.69 18.92 -5.29
C LEU A 393 8.91 19.79 -5.53
N SER A 394 9.36 20.54 -4.53
CA SER A 394 10.61 21.33 -4.60
C SER A 394 11.87 20.48 -4.82
N ARG A 395 11.79 19.17 -4.52
CA ARG A 395 12.85 18.19 -4.67
C ARG A 395 12.72 17.34 -5.93
N LEU A 396 11.81 17.68 -6.84
CA LEU A 396 11.83 17.04 -8.14
C LEU A 396 13.09 17.44 -8.90
N PRO A 397 13.77 16.50 -9.59
CA PRO A 397 14.82 16.87 -10.53
C PRO A 397 14.23 17.79 -11.60
N ARG A 398 15.05 18.66 -12.18
CA ARG A 398 14.61 19.52 -13.29
C ARG A 398 14.40 18.69 -14.54
N ARG A 399 15.30 17.73 -14.77
CA ARG A 399 15.39 16.96 -16.00
C ARG A 399 15.97 15.57 -15.76
N MET A 400 15.39 14.56 -16.40
CA MET A 400 16.03 13.27 -16.64
C MET A 400 16.88 13.37 -17.89
N VAL A 401 18.17 13.11 -17.75
CA VAL A 401 19.14 13.12 -18.85
C VAL A 401 19.32 11.68 -19.30
N ARG A 402 18.98 11.43 -20.58
CA ARG A 402 19.15 10.13 -21.21
C ARG A 402 20.62 9.71 -21.14
N PRO A 403 20.90 8.41 -20.96
CA PRO A 403 22.26 7.94 -20.96
C PRO A 403 22.91 8.17 -22.35
N PRO A 404 24.23 8.41 -22.39
CA PRO A 404 24.96 8.46 -23.66
C PRO A 404 24.81 7.14 -24.44
N ARG A 405 25.02 7.20 -25.75
CA ARG A 405 25.05 6.02 -26.62
C ARG A 405 26.15 5.05 -26.16
N LEU A 406 25.91 3.75 -26.20
CA LEU A 406 26.88 2.74 -25.83
C LEU A 406 27.59 2.21 -27.09
N GLU A 407 28.92 2.25 -27.09
CA GLU A 407 29.76 1.54 -28.06
C GLU A 407 30.53 0.44 -27.31
N LEU A 408 30.11 -0.81 -27.52
CA LEU A 408 30.72 -1.99 -26.91
C LEU A 408 31.57 -2.73 -27.93
N ILE A 409 32.83 -3.02 -27.61
CA ILE A 409 33.70 -3.79 -28.49
C ILE A 409 34.22 -5.01 -27.75
N PHE A 410 34.08 -6.19 -28.34
CA PHE A 410 34.61 -7.42 -27.77
C PHE A 410 36.02 -7.71 -28.28
N THR A 411 36.91 -8.20 -27.43
CA THR A 411 38.03 -9.03 -27.89
C THR A 411 37.73 -10.46 -27.52
N VAL A 412 37.84 -11.40 -28.47
CA VAL A 412 37.46 -12.79 -28.23
C VAL A 412 38.63 -13.71 -28.54
N GLU A 413 39.04 -14.49 -27.54
CA GLU A 413 40.05 -15.53 -27.71
C GLU A 413 39.43 -16.72 -28.45
N LEU A 414 39.81 -16.87 -29.71
CA LEU A 414 39.32 -17.89 -30.64
C LEU A 414 40.13 -19.18 -30.63
N SER A 415 41.12 -19.27 -29.73
CA SER A 415 41.95 -20.44 -29.49
C SER A 415 41.63 -21.01 -28.11
N GLY A 416 41.23 -22.28 -28.05
CA GLY A 416 40.85 -22.99 -26.82
C GLY A 416 41.51 -24.36 -26.72
N ALA A 417 41.45 -24.97 -25.53
CA ALA A 417 41.88 -26.35 -25.32
C ALA A 417 41.11 -27.31 -26.23
N ASP A 418 39.83 -27.02 -26.42
CA ASP A 418 38.95 -27.69 -27.36
C ASP A 418 38.01 -26.68 -28.05
N ARG A 419 37.23 -27.21 -28.99
CA ARG A 419 36.26 -26.44 -29.76
C ARG A 419 35.12 -25.90 -28.88
N ALA A 420 34.68 -26.66 -27.88
CA ALA A 420 33.56 -26.30 -27.02
C ALA A 420 33.89 -25.07 -26.16
N GLU A 421 35.12 -24.97 -25.66
CA GLU A 421 35.61 -23.81 -24.91
C GLU A 421 35.48 -22.50 -25.71
N THR A 422 35.84 -22.54 -27.00
CA THR A 422 35.75 -21.34 -27.84
C THR A 422 34.31 -21.05 -28.29
N GLU A 423 33.52 -22.09 -28.56
CA GLU A 423 32.09 -21.96 -28.86
C GLU A 423 31.32 -21.36 -27.68
N GLU A 424 31.69 -21.67 -26.44
CA GLU A 424 31.14 -21.06 -25.23
C GLU A 424 31.37 -19.54 -25.19
N ARG A 425 32.59 -19.09 -25.48
CA ARG A 425 32.91 -17.65 -25.52
C ARG A 425 32.12 -16.92 -26.60
N LEU A 426 31.98 -17.53 -27.78
CA LEU A 426 31.19 -16.98 -28.87
C LEU A 426 29.70 -16.93 -28.52
N ALA A 427 29.16 -17.98 -27.88
CA ALA A 427 27.80 -18.01 -27.40
C ALA A 427 27.55 -16.90 -26.36
N PHE A 428 28.47 -16.72 -25.40
CA PHE A 428 28.39 -15.62 -24.43
C PHE A 428 28.35 -14.24 -25.11
N VAL A 429 29.20 -13.98 -26.10
CA VAL A 429 29.19 -12.72 -26.86
C VAL A 429 27.87 -12.53 -27.61
N GLN A 430 27.33 -13.60 -28.21
CA GLN A 430 26.03 -13.58 -28.88
C GLN A 430 24.88 -13.31 -27.90
N ASP A 431 24.92 -13.88 -26.70
CA ASP A 431 23.91 -13.67 -25.65
C ASP A 431 23.90 -12.21 -25.17
N VAL A 432 25.08 -11.62 -24.94
CA VAL A 432 25.21 -10.19 -24.60
C VAL A 432 24.64 -9.33 -25.72
N ALA A 433 24.99 -9.61 -26.99
CA ALA A 433 24.48 -8.86 -28.13
C ALA A 433 22.96 -9.00 -28.30
N ALA A 434 22.40 -10.19 -28.06
CA ALA A 434 20.96 -10.44 -28.11
C ALA A 434 20.19 -9.69 -27.01
N LEU A 435 20.75 -9.63 -25.79
CA LEU A 435 20.21 -8.82 -24.70
C LEU A 435 20.20 -7.32 -25.04
N LEU A 436 21.31 -6.81 -25.61
CA LEU A 436 21.40 -5.42 -26.06
C LEU A 436 20.45 -5.12 -27.22
N ALA A 437 20.26 -6.05 -28.16
CA ALA A 437 19.31 -5.92 -29.28
C ALA A 437 17.85 -5.82 -28.80
N ARG A 438 17.49 -6.55 -27.73
CA ARG A 438 16.15 -6.45 -27.13
C ARG A 438 15.91 -5.08 -26.49
N ARG A 439 16.96 -4.46 -25.95
CA ARG A 439 16.92 -3.16 -25.29
C ARG A 439 16.90 -1.99 -26.28
N ASP A 440 17.69 -2.06 -27.34
CA ASP A 440 17.77 -1.05 -28.40
C ASP A 440 17.44 -1.68 -29.76
N ARG A 441 16.14 -1.87 -30.01
CA ARG A 441 15.63 -2.54 -31.22
C ARG A 441 16.01 -1.80 -32.50
N ASP A 442 16.10 -0.47 -32.43
CA ASP A 442 16.38 0.38 -33.58
C ASP A 442 17.89 0.56 -33.83
N GLY A 443 18.75 0.07 -32.92
CA GLY A 443 20.21 0.16 -33.04
C GLY A 443 20.75 1.59 -33.03
N THR A 444 20.02 2.53 -32.43
CA THR A 444 20.36 3.96 -32.44
C THR A 444 21.16 4.37 -31.21
N ALA A 445 20.97 3.66 -30.09
CA ALA A 445 21.60 3.94 -28.81
C ALA A 445 22.77 3.02 -28.52
N VAL A 446 22.83 1.83 -29.11
CA VAL A 446 23.86 0.82 -28.86
C VAL A 446 24.52 0.40 -30.18
N ARG A 447 25.84 0.33 -30.17
CA ARG A 447 26.67 -0.22 -31.25
C ARG A 447 27.62 -1.26 -30.67
N VAL A 448 27.74 -2.39 -31.33
CA VAL A 448 28.61 -3.49 -30.92
C VAL A 448 29.59 -3.87 -32.03
N GLY A 449 30.86 -4.09 -31.68
CA GLY A 449 31.90 -4.57 -32.59
C GLY A 449 32.71 -5.70 -31.94
N ALA A 450 33.59 -6.35 -32.69
CA ALA A 450 34.42 -7.42 -32.13
C ALA A 450 35.74 -7.62 -32.88
N VAL A 451 36.78 -8.06 -32.17
CA VAL A 451 38.06 -8.51 -32.72
C VAL A 451 38.38 -9.89 -32.19
N GLY A 452 38.56 -10.86 -33.09
CA GLY A 452 38.94 -12.22 -32.72
C GLY A 452 40.45 -12.36 -32.71
N HIS A 453 41.02 -13.00 -31.70
CA HIS A 453 42.47 -13.23 -31.59
C HIS A 453 42.77 -14.69 -31.28
N TYR A 454 43.94 -15.17 -31.71
CA TYR A 454 44.36 -16.57 -31.64
C TYR A 454 45.65 -16.70 -30.82
N ASP A 455 46.50 -17.64 -31.20
CA ASP A 455 47.85 -17.84 -30.69
C ASP A 455 48.87 -17.22 -31.62
N HIS A 456 50.04 -16.90 -31.06
CA HIS A 456 51.25 -16.79 -31.85
C HIS A 456 51.62 -18.18 -32.35
N ALA A 457 51.69 -18.36 -33.67
CA ALA A 457 52.25 -19.60 -34.22
C ALA A 457 53.76 -19.61 -33.96
N ASP A 458 54.31 -20.70 -33.40
CA ASP A 458 55.76 -20.87 -33.22
C ASP A 458 56.46 -20.89 -34.59
N TYR A 459 57.35 -19.94 -34.83
CA TYR A 459 58.16 -19.84 -36.05
C TYR A 459 59.52 -20.50 -35.84
N GLU A 460 59.66 -21.79 -36.17
CA GLU A 460 60.99 -22.45 -36.17
C GLU A 460 61.74 -22.34 -37.52
N SER A 461 61.21 -21.69 -38.55
CA SER A 461 61.98 -21.52 -39.81
C SER A 461 61.66 -20.25 -40.63
N VAL A 462 62.70 -19.75 -41.31
CA VAL A 462 62.75 -18.50 -42.13
C VAL A 462 61.86 -18.55 -43.39
N TRP A 463 61.14 -19.65 -43.64
CA TRP A 463 60.36 -19.88 -44.86
C TRP A 463 58.84 -20.06 -44.61
N ALA A 464 58.36 -19.94 -43.37
CA ALA A 464 56.94 -20.06 -43.05
C ALA A 464 56.17 -18.75 -43.32
N LYS A 465 55.10 -18.81 -44.12
CA LYS A 465 54.20 -17.67 -44.39
C LYS A 465 53.43 -17.26 -43.12
N GLU A 466 53.25 -15.96 -42.92
CA GLU A 466 52.45 -15.34 -41.85
C GLU A 466 51.11 -16.06 -41.66
N GLY A 467 50.95 -16.75 -40.53
CA GLY A 467 49.71 -17.40 -40.13
C GLY A 467 48.88 -16.48 -39.24
N THR A 468 47.74 -16.03 -39.75
CA THR A 468 46.73 -15.13 -39.14
C THR A 468 46.69 -15.06 -37.60
N LEU A 469 47.15 -13.94 -37.02
CA LEU A 469 47.14 -13.67 -35.57
C LEU A 469 45.83 -13.06 -35.06
N LEU A 470 45.06 -12.41 -35.94
CA LEU A 470 43.79 -11.75 -35.66
C LEU A 470 42.76 -12.03 -36.76
N ARG A 471 41.49 -12.15 -36.40
CA ARG A 471 40.39 -12.00 -37.36
C ARG A 471 40.18 -10.52 -37.66
N ALA A 472 39.80 -10.23 -38.89
CA ALA A 472 39.46 -8.87 -39.29
C ALA A 472 38.42 -8.27 -38.32
N PRO A 473 38.65 -7.05 -37.80
CA PRO A 473 37.72 -6.40 -36.91
C PRO A 473 36.34 -6.28 -37.52
N VAL A 474 35.34 -6.66 -36.74
CA VAL A 474 33.95 -6.35 -37.01
C VAL A 474 33.69 -4.94 -36.46
N LEU A 475 33.55 -3.97 -37.36
CA LEU A 475 33.21 -2.59 -37.00
C LEU A 475 31.88 -2.51 -36.24
N ALA A 476 31.80 -1.52 -35.34
CA ALA A 476 30.66 -1.28 -34.47
C ALA A 476 29.36 -1.07 -35.28
N ARG A 477 28.35 -1.90 -35.01
CA ARG A 477 27.08 -2.00 -35.75
C ARG A 477 25.90 -2.24 -34.81
N PRO A 478 24.63 -2.18 -35.26
CA PRO A 478 23.49 -2.55 -34.43
C PRO A 478 23.66 -3.94 -33.79
N PRO A 479 23.28 -4.14 -32.51
CA PRO A 479 23.50 -5.41 -31.81
C PRO A 479 22.95 -6.65 -32.51
N ALA A 480 21.79 -6.51 -33.17
CA ALA A 480 21.14 -7.59 -33.91
C ALA A 480 21.96 -8.10 -35.11
N GLU A 481 22.89 -7.31 -35.65
CA GLU A 481 23.71 -7.68 -36.81
C GLU A 481 25.00 -8.40 -36.42
N LEU A 482 25.40 -8.36 -35.15
CA LEU A 482 26.64 -8.97 -34.70
C LEU A 482 26.70 -10.49 -34.96
N PRO A 483 25.66 -11.30 -34.65
CA PRO A 483 25.71 -12.75 -34.87
C PRO A 483 26.00 -13.11 -36.33
N ALA A 484 25.40 -12.41 -37.30
CA ALA A 484 25.66 -12.62 -38.72
C ALA A 484 27.11 -12.26 -39.08
N ALA A 485 27.65 -11.17 -38.52
CA ALA A 485 29.03 -10.74 -38.74
C ALA A 485 30.07 -11.72 -38.15
N LEU A 486 29.70 -12.43 -37.08
CA LEU A 486 30.56 -13.43 -36.42
C LEU A 486 30.40 -14.84 -37.01
N SER A 487 29.47 -15.08 -37.94
CA SER A 487 29.14 -16.42 -38.47
C SER A 487 30.32 -17.15 -39.13
N GLY A 488 31.30 -16.40 -39.65
CA GLY A 488 32.53 -16.96 -40.24
C GLY A 488 33.69 -17.16 -39.25
N TRP A 489 33.50 -16.87 -37.96
CA TRP A 489 34.56 -17.04 -36.96
C TRP A 489 34.66 -18.51 -36.56
N VAL A 490 35.84 -19.09 -36.75
CA VAL A 490 36.09 -20.51 -36.51
C VAL A 490 37.05 -20.68 -35.33
N PRO A 491 36.70 -21.52 -34.33
CA PRO A 491 37.62 -21.94 -33.28
C PRO A 491 38.90 -22.56 -33.83
N ALA A 492 40.03 -22.25 -33.20
CA ALA A 492 41.32 -22.88 -33.47
C ALA A 492 41.81 -23.67 -32.26
N PRO A 493 42.58 -24.75 -32.46
CA PRO A 493 43.23 -25.44 -31.36
C PRO A 493 44.31 -24.55 -30.74
N ARG A 494 44.37 -24.53 -29.41
CA ARG A 494 45.46 -23.90 -28.65
C ARG A 494 46.79 -24.60 -28.96
N ARG A 495 47.82 -23.79 -29.23
CA ARG A 495 49.21 -24.17 -29.50
C ARG A 495 50.15 -23.77 -28.37
N GLN A 496 49.91 -22.64 -27.71
CA GLN A 496 50.70 -22.15 -26.58
C GLN A 496 49.86 -22.09 -25.31
N ASP A 497 50.34 -22.56 -24.16
CA ASP A 497 49.53 -22.55 -22.93
C ASP A 497 49.60 -21.23 -22.15
N ALA A 498 50.65 -20.42 -22.36
CA ALA A 498 51.00 -19.34 -21.44
C ALA A 498 50.42 -17.96 -21.77
N VAL A 499 50.28 -17.61 -23.06
CA VAL A 499 49.81 -16.30 -23.54
C VAL A 499 48.96 -16.46 -24.80
N SER A 500 48.18 -15.43 -25.15
CA SER A 500 47.46 -15.31 -26.43
C SER A 500 47.97 -14.11 -27.23
N SER A 501 47.46 -13.87 -28.45
CA SER A 501 47.72 -12.65 -29.25
C SER A 501 46.86 -11.43 -28.86
N LEU A 502 46.42 -11.36 -27.60
CA LEU A 502 45.54 -10.28 -27.11
C LEU A 502 46.20 -8.89 -27.22
N GLU A 503 47.51 -8.76 -27.06
CA GLU A 503 48.23 -7.51 -27.23
C GLU A 503 48.07 -6.92 -28.63
N ASP A 504 48.03 -7.76 -29.67
CA ASP A 504 47.84 -7.32 -31.05
C ASP A 504 46.39 -6.89 -31.27
N ALA A 505 45.43 -7.59 -30.65
CA ALA A 505 44.03 -7.17 -30.66
C ALA A 505 43.85 -5.81 -29.98
N LEU A 506 44.48 -5.60 -28.82
CA LEU A 506 44.47 -4.31 -28.12
C LEU A 506 45.13 -3.21 -28.96
N HIS A 507 46.25 -3.51 -29.63
CA HIS A 507 46.92 -2.56 -30.51
C HIS A 507 46.08 -2.20 -31.73
N GLN A 508 45.43 -3.18 -32.36
CA GLN A 508 44.51 -2.96 -33.46
C GLN A 508 43.33 -2.09 -33.02
N MET A 509 42.76 -2.37 -31.84
CA MET A 509 41.70 -1.57 -31.24
C MET A 509 42.12 -0.13 -30.98
N ALA A 510 43.31 0.08 -30.41
CA ALA A 510 43.87 1.40 -30.16
C ALA A 510 44.21 2.17 -31.45
N SER A 511 44.29 1.48 -32.58
CA SER A 511 44.62 2.06 -33.89
C SER A 511 43.39 2.37 -34.74
N LEU A 512 42.20 1.92 -34.33
CA LEU A 512 40.97 2.35 -34.97
C LEU A 512 40.80 3.87 -34.78
N PRO A 513 40.33 4.60 -35.81
CA PRO A 513 40.18 6.04 -35.72
C PRO A 513 39.18 6.38 -34.60
N ALA A 514 39.70 6.88 -33.49
CA ALA A 514 38.88 7.41 -32.41
C ALA A 514 38.02 8.55 -32.98
N ARG A 515 36.69 8.44 -32.87
CA ARG A 515 35.83 9.64 -32.95
C ARG A 515 36.24 10.55 -31.80
N HIS A 516 36.34 11.85 -32.08
CA HIS A 516 37.11 12.83 -31.31
C HIS A 516 37.00 12.61 -29.79
N PRO A 517 38.14 12.58 -29.05
CA PRO A 517 38.12 12.56 -27.60
C PRO A 517 37.42 13.84 -27.12
N GLY A 518 36.21 13.69 -26.58
CA GLY A 518 35.35 14.82 -26.20
C GLY A 518 33.88 14.67 -26.59
N ASP A 519 33.53 13.68 -27.40
CA ASP A 519 32.12 13.35 -27.66
C ASP A 519 31.48 12.72 -26.42
N THR A 520 30.98 13.56 -25.51
CA THR A 520 30.33 13.14 -24.25
C THR A 520 29.03 12.37 -24.47
N GLU A 521 28.58 12.26 -25.73
CA GLU A 521 27.38 11.51 -26.10
C GLU A 521 27.62 10.01 -26.29
N VAL A 522 28.86 9.51 -26.18
CA VAL A 522 29.18 8.08 -26.34
C VAL A 522 29.97 7.52 -25.15
N CYS A 523 29.42 6.49 -24.51
CA CYS A 523 30.09 5.62 -23.54
C CYS A 523 30.77 4.46 -24.29
N ARG A 524 32.10 4.35 -24.19
CA ARG A 524 32.88 3.31 -24.86
C ARG A 524 33.32 2.23 -23.88
N VAL A 525 33.05 0.97 -24.23
CA VAL A 525 33.40 -0.18 -23.41
C VAL A 525 34.15 -1.20 -24.27
N LEU A 526 35.29 -1.67 -23.78
CA LEU A 526 35.99 -2.84 -24.32
C LEU A 526 35.74 -4.02 -23.37
N LEU A 527 35.15 -5.12 -23.86
CA LEU A 527 35.00 -6.36 -23.10
C LEU A 527 35.94 -7.43 -23.65
N ILE A 528 36.94 -7.79 -22.87
CA ILE A 528 37.89 -8.84 -23.20
C ILE A 528 37.34 -10.18 -22.73
N VAL A 529 37.19 -11.14 -23.64
CA VAL A 529 36.66 -12.48 -23.38
C VAL A 529 37.74 -13.50 -23.72
N GLY A 530 38.33 -14.13 -22.69
CA GLY A 530 39.39 -15.11 -22.89
C GLY A 530 39.91 -15.67 -21.58
N ARG A 531 40.96 -16.49 -21.68
CA ARG A 531 41.63 -17.14 -20.55
C ARG A 531 43.06 -16.64 -20.40
N ARG A 532 43.79 -16.51 -21.51
CA ARG A 532 45.23 -16.31 -21.48
C ARG A 532 45.60 -14.84 -21.57
N PRO A 533 46.55 -14.36 -20.74
CA PRO A 533 46.97 -12.97 -20.75
C PRO A 533 47.65 -12.58 -22.08
N PRO A 534 47.80 -11.29 -22.38
CA PRO A 534 48.58 -10.82 -23.52
C PRO A 534 50.06 -11.18 -23.38
N ALA A 535 50.75 -11.42 -24.49
CA ALA A 535 52.19 -11.64 -24.49
C ALA A 535 52.96 -10.35 -24.13
N PRO A 536 54.06 -10.45 -23.36
CA PRO A 536 54.93 -9.30 -23.11
C PRO A 536 55.70 -8.89 -24.38
N PRO A 537 56.13 -7.62 -24.52
CA PRO A 537 56.90 -7.16 -25.68
C PRO A 537 58.31 -7.75 -25.76
N ARG A 538 58.80 -8.34 -24.66
CA ARG A 538 60.10 -9.04 -24.57
C ARG A 538 59.92 -10.36 -23.84
N GLN A 539 60.72 -11.35 -24.20
CA GLN A 539 60.67 -12.66 -23.57
C GLN A 539 61.11 -12.56 -22.11
N HIS A 540 60.36 -13.20 -21.22
CA HIS A 540 60.67 -13.25 -19.80
C HIS A 540 60.51 -14.68 -19.29
N GLY A 541 61.65 -15.37 -19.07
CA GLY A 541 61.65 -16.77 -18.66
C GLY A 541 60.94 -17.65 -19.70
N VAL A 542 59.89 -18.35 -19.24
CA VAL A 542 59.06 -19.26 -20.05
C VAL A 542 57.89 -18.57 -20.76
N LEU A 543 57.67 -17.27 -20.54
CA LEU A 543 56.66 -16.52 -21.30
C LEU A 543 57.26 -16.05 -22.63
N PRO A 544 56.69 -16.46 -23.77
CA PRO A 544 57.17 -16.00 -25.08
C PRO A 544 56.86 -14.51 -25.26
N ALA A 545 57.70 -13.82 -26.04
CA ALA A 545 57.47 -12.44 -26.42
C ALA A 545 56.40 -12.35 -27.51
N CYS A 546 55.72 -11.21 -27.61
CA CYS A 546 54.98 -10.85 -28.80
C CYS A 546 55.94 -10.79 -30.02
N PRO A 547 55.67 -11.51 -31.13
CA PRO A 547 56.50 -11.47 -32.34
C PRO A 547 56.61 -10.07 -32.97
N HIS A 548 55.61 -9.22 -32.74
CA HIS A 548 55.58 -7.83 -33.21
C HIS A 548 56.16 -6.83 -32.20
N ALA A 549 56.69 -7.33 -31.07
CA ALA A 549 57.12 -6.53 -29.93
C ALA A 549 56.03 -5.55 -29.44
N THR A 550 54.76 -5.90 -29.64
CA THR A 550 53.60 -5.10 -29.24
C THR A 550 53.56 -4.98 -27.72
N ASP A 551 53.53 -3.76 -27.21
CA ASP A 551 53.35 -3.50 -25.78
C ASP A 551 51.87 -3.25 -25.48
N TRP A 552 51.20 -4.25 -24.90
CA TRP A 552 49.80 -4.17 -24.52
C TRP A 552 49.52 -3.08 -23.49
N ARG A 553 50.49 -2.71 -22.63
CA ARG A 553 50.29 -1.65 -21.63
C ARG A 553 50.16 -0.29 -22.31
N THR A 554 50.97 -0.05 -23.33
CA THR A 554 50.88 1.15 -24.18
C THR A 554 49.54 1.21 -24.92
N ALA A 555 49.08 0.09 -25.50
CA ALA A 555 47.77 0.03 -26.15
C ALA A 555 46.60 0.27 -25.16
N LEU A 556 46.65 -0.34 -23.98
CA LEU A 556 45.65 -0.14 -22.92
C LEU A 556 45.60 1.32 -22.43
N ALA A 557 46.76 1.94 -22.23
CA ALA A 557 46.84 3.35 -21.82
C ALA A 557 46.21 4.28 -22.87
N ARG A 558 46.43 4.00 -24.16
CA ARG A 558 45.82 4.75 -25.25
C ARG A 558 44.30 4.57 -25.29
N LEU A 559 43.80 3.34 -25.18
CA LEU A 559 42.35 3.07 -25.12
C LEU A 559 41.68 3.83 -23.96
N ARG A 560 42.31 3.85 -22.78
CA ARG A 560 41.81 4.63 -21.63
C ARG A 560 41.84 6.13 -21.88
N ALA A 561 42.89 6.64 -22.52
CA ALA A 561 42.96 8.06 -22.92
C ALA A 561 41.86 8.43 -23.94
N ASP A 562 41.46 7.48 -24.79
CA ASP A 562 40.35 7.61 -25.75
C ASP A 562 38.95 7.39 -25.12
N GLY A 563 38.89 7.19 -23.80
CA GLY A 563 37.66 7.10 -23.01
C GLY A 563 37.05 5.70 -22.89
N PHE A 564 37.78 4.63 -23.22
CA PHE A 564 37.29 3.28 -23.03
C PHE A 564 37.35 2.85 -21.56
N ARG A 565 36.23 2.32 -21.06
CA ARG A 565 36.20 1.44 -19.89
C ARG A 565 36.57 0.03 -20.33
N VAL A 566 37.53 -0.62 -19.66
CA VAL A 566 38.00 -1.96 -20.03
C VAL A 566 37.57 -2.98 -18.99
N LEU A 567 36.71 -3.89 -19.43
CA LEU A 567 36.15 -4.97 -18.64
C LEU A 567 36.71 -6.29 -19.15
N VAL A 568 36.77 -7.29 -18.28
CA VAL A 568 37.28 -8.62 -18.64
C VAL A 568 36.32 -9.69 -18.17
N ARG A 569 36.09 -10.70 -19.00
CA ARG A 569 35.54 -12.00 -18.62
C ARG A 569 36.68 -13.01 -18.76
N VAL A 570 37.18 -13.48 -17.61
CA VAL A 570 38.36 -14.35 -17.55
C VAL A 570 37.93 -15.76 -17.20
N ASP A 571 38.24 -16.71 -18.09
CA ASP A 571 37.96 -18.12 -17.83
C ASP A 571 38.89 -18.69 -16.76
N ALA A 572 38.42 -19.70 -16.03
CA ALA A 572 39.22 -20.35 -15.01
C ALA A 572 40.49 -20.98 -15.63
N PRO A 573 41.65 -20.86 -14.96
CA PRO A 573 42.84 -21.59 -15.38
C PRO A 573 42.58 -23.11 -15.31
N VAL A 574 43.04 -23.87 -16.30
CA VAL A 574 43.00 -25.34 -16.30
C VAL A 574 44.42 -25.85 -16.44
N GLY A 575 44.87 -26.67 -15.49
CA GLY A 575 46.20 -27.29 -15.50
C GLY A 575 46.59 -27.91 -14.16
N PRO A 576 47.61 -28.79 -14.13
CA PRO A 576 48.13 -29.39 -12.90
C PRO A 576 48.84 -28.36 -11.99
N ALA A 577 49.17 -28.79 -10.77
CA ALA A 577 49.82 -27.96 -9.74
C ALA A 577 51.15 -27.33 -10.24
N PRO A 578 51.46 -26.09 -9.84
CA PRO A 578 52.53 -25.31 -10.46
C PRO A 578 53.93 -25.81 -10.09
N ASP A 579 54.81 -25.90 -11.10
CA ASP A 579 56.26 -25.84 -10.96
C ASP A 579 56.76 -24.38 -10.83
N ALA A 580 58.06 -24.18 -10.56
CA ALA A 580 58.61 -22.83 -10.35
C ALA A 580 58.44 -21.89 -11.57
N ALA A 581 58.44 -22.43 -12.78
CA ALA A 581 58.26 -21.66 -14.02
C ALA A 581 56.79 -21.22 -14.20
N SER A 582 55.84 -22.10 -13.86
CA SER A 582 54.41 -21.82 -13.89
C SER A 582 53.96 -20.88 -12.77
N VAL A 583 54.66 -20.81 -11.63
CA VAL A 583 54.43 -19.76 -10.61
C VAL A 583 54.69 -18.36 -11.19
N TRP A 584 55.77 -18.18 -11.96
CA TRP A 584 56.08 -16.88 -12.55
C TRP A 584 55.07 -16.49 -13.63
N ALA A 585 54.72 -17.43 -14.52
CA ALA A 585 53.70 -17.23 -15.54
C ALA A 585 52.33 -16.90 -14.92
N ALA A 586 51.94 -17.60 -13.85
CA ALA A 586 50.71 -17.32 -13.11
C ALA A 586 50.72 -15.93 -12.46
N ARG A 587 51.86 -15.49 -11.91
CA ARG A 587 52.02 -14.13 -11.35
C ARG A 587 51.85 -13.06 -12.43
N TYR A 588 52.48 -13.25 -13.59
CA TYR A 588 52.31 -12.34 -14.72
C TYR A 588 50.85 -12.30 -15.20
N ALA A 589 50.21 -13.46 -15.36
CA ALA A 589 48.81 -13.54 -15.75
C ALA A 589 47.90 -12.79 -14.76
N ALA A 590 48.11 -12.98 -13.45
CA ALA A 590 47.37 -12.28 -12.42
C ALA A 590 47.59 -10.75 -12.46
N GLU A 591 48.81 -10.29 -12.72
CA GLU A 591 49.12 -8.87 -12.89
C GLU A 591 48.45 -8.29 -14.13
N ALA A 592 48.55 -8.98 -15.28
CA ALA A 592 47.95 -8.57 -16.53
C ALA A 592 46.43 -8.49 -16.42
N TRP A 593 45.78 -9.52 -15.85
CA TRP A 593 44.33 -9.52 -15.66
C TRP A 593 43.86 -8.49 -14.64
N ARG A 594 44.64 -8.20 -13.59
CA ARG A 594 44.34 -7.10 -12.67
C ARG A 594 44.41 -5.74 -13.37
N ALA A 595 45.38 -5.54 -14.25
CA ALA A 595 45.54 -4.29 -14.99
C ALA A 595 44.43 -4.10 -16.05
N LEU A 596 44.09 -5.16 -16.79
CA LEU A 596 43.05 -5.15 -17.82
C LEU A 596 41.65 -5.06 -17.20
N GLY A 597 41.39 -5.78 -16.12
CA GLY A 597 40.09 -5.83 -15.43
C GLY A 597 39.86 -4.77 -14.38
N ALA A 598 40.64 -3.68 -14.37
CA ALA A 598 40.54 -2.64 -13.35
C ALA A 598 39.16 -1.96 -13.29
N ASP A 599 38.43 -1.91 -14.43
CA ASP A 599 37.09 -1.33 -14.48
C ASP A 599 35.97 -2.37 -14.25
N GLY A 600 36.32 -3.66 -14.17
CA GLY A 600 35.41 -4.77 -13.85
C GLY A 600 35.89 -6.14 -14.37
N LEU A 601 35.57 -7.19 -13.61
CA LEU A 601 35.96 -8.58 -13.85
C LEU A 601 34.72 -9.49 -13.70
N PHE A 602 34.49 -10.34 -14.69
CA PHE A 602 33.42 -11.34 -14.72
C PHE A 602 33.98 -12.76 -14.83
N ARG A 603 33.26 -13.73 -14.28
CA ARG A 603 33.65 -15.14 -14.22
C ARG A 603 32.58 -16.03 -14.87
N PRO A 604 32.96 -16.93 -15.79
CA PRO A 604 32.04 -17.93 -16.32
C PRO A 604 31.38 -18.75 -15.18
N GLY A 605 30.09 -19.03 -15.33
CA GLY A 605 29.30 -19.80 -14.35
C GLY A 605 28.92 -19.05 -13.07
N THR A 606 29.47 -17.85 -12.83
CA THR A 606 29.05 -16.96 -11.73
C THR A 606 28.29 -15.75 -12.27
N ASP A 607 28.86 -15.06 -13.26
CA ASP A 607 28.28 -13.87 -13.85
C ASP A 607 27.60 -14.22 -15.18
N SER A 608 26.33 -13.85 -15.32
CA SER A 608 25.55 -14.05 -16.53
C SER A 608 25.82 -12.96 -17.57
N ALA A 609 25.43 -13.19 -18.83
CA ALA A 609 25.40 -12.14 -19.85
C ALA A 609 24.54 -10.94 -19.42
N GLN A 610 23.50 -11.16 -18.60
CA GLN A 610 22.64 -10.11 -18.07
C GLN A 610 23.36 -9.25 -17.02
N ASP A 611 24.22 -9.83 -16.19
CA ASP A 611 25.05 -9.09 -15.23
C ASP A 611 26.05 -8.18 -15.96
N VAL A 612 26.64 -8.67 -17.05
CA VAL A 612 27.51 -7.85 -17.91
C VAL A 612 26.74 -6.72 -18.56
N VAL A 613 25.55 -6.97 -19.13
CA VAL A 613 24.71 -5.92 -19.72
C VAL A 613 24.34 -4.85 -18.68
N ARG A 614 24.05 -5.22 -17.43
CA ARG A 614 23.80 -4.27 -16.34
C ARG A 614 25.04 -3.43 -16.00
N ALA A 615 26.22 -4.03 -16.01
CA ALA A 615 27.47 -3.35 -15.63
C ALA A 615 28.02 -2.38 -16.71
N ILE A 616 27.75 -2.66 -17.99
CA ILE A 616 28.17 -1.80 -19.12
C ILE A 616 27.20 -0.66 -19.41
N ASP A 617 25.98 -0.76 -18.89
CA ASP A 617 24.93 0.20 -19.18
C ASP A 617 25.28 1.60 -18.63
N PRO A 618 25.33 2.63 -19.47
CA PRO A 618 25.52 3.99 -18.98
C PRO A 618 24.35 4.38 -18.08
N PRO A 619 24.60 4.93 -16.87
CA PRO A 619 23.53 5.27 -15.94
C PRO A 619 22.73 6.46 -16.47
N TRP A 620 21.43 6.44 -16.20
CA TRP A 620 20.60 7.64 -16.31
C TRP A 620 21.13 8.71 -15.36
N ARG A 621 21.15 9.96 -15.81
CA ARG A 621 21.54 11.10 -14.99
C ARG A 621 20.33 11.98 -14.75
N HIS A 622 20.38 12.78 -13.69
CA HIS A 622 19.36 13.79 -13.41
C HIS A 622 20.03 15.12 -13.13
N GLU A 623 19.41 16.20 -13.59
CA GLU A 623 19.79 17.56 -13.24
C GLU A 623 19.03 17.98 -11.98
N GLY A 624 19.70 17.94 -10.83
CA GLY A 624 19.11 18.24 -9.52
C GLY A 624 19.11 17.03 -8.58
N PRO A 625 18.32 17.06 -7.50
CA PRO A 625 18.21 15.94 -6.55
C PRO A 625 17.57 14.70 -7.19
N GLU A 626 17.73 13.54 -6.54
CA GLU A 626 16.98 12.33 -6.90
C GLU A 626 15.47 12.54 -6.75
N CYS A 627 14.69 11.95 -7.66
CA CYS A 627 13.24 12.07 -7.63
C CYS A 627 12.64 11.28 -6.47
N PRO A 628 11.95 11.93 -5.51
CA PRO A 628 11.32 11.23 -4.39
C PRO A 628 9.99 10.55 -4.76
N LEU A 629 9.43 10.83 -5.95
CA LEU A 629 8.18 10.24 -6.43
C LEU A 629 8.44 9.15 -7.47
N ALA A 630 7.53 8.18 -7.53
CA ALA A 630 7.50 7.22 -8.63
C ALA A 630 7.04 7.88 -9.94
N PHE A 631 7.51 7.37 -11.07
CA PHE A 631 7.17 7.89 -12.39
C PHE A 631 5.87 7.27 -12.93
N ALA A 632 5.01 8.08 -13.55
CA ALA A 632 3.74 7.65 -14.13
C ALA A 632 3.89 6.90 -15.48
N ALA A 633 5.08 6.92 -16.07
CA ALA A 633 5.38 6.27 -17.33
C ALA A 633 6.87 5.88 -17.37
N PRO A 634 7.28 4.93 -18.24
CA PRO A 634 8.68 4.65 -18.47
C PRO A 634 9.41 5.93 -18.93
N LEU A 635 10.69 6.06 -18.57
CA LEU A 635 11.53 7.17 -19.06
C LEU A 635 11.90 7.05 -20.55
N MET A 636 11.51 5.95 -21.22
CA MET A 636 11.75 5.66 -22.64
C MET A 636 10.51 5.88 -23.50
#